data_AF-A0A0P7BE77-F1
#
_entry.id   AF-A0A0P7BE77-F1
#
_cell.length_a   1.000
_cell.length_b   1.000
_cell.length_c   1.000
_cell.angle_alpha   90.00
_cell.angle_beta   90.00
_cell.angle_gamma   90.00
#
_symmetry.space_group_name_H-M   'P 1'
#
loop_
_entity.id
_entity.type
_entity.pdbx_description
1 polymer ?
#
loop_
_entity_poly.entity_id
_entity_poly.type
_entity_poly.pdbx_seq_one_letter_code
_entity_poly.pdbx_strand_id
1 'polypeptide(L)'
;MVAPSPLRNARFSPCSTRRWRPDPAPHRLQPPGPLRQRQALRTRLHEGRAVPTRNLHPISPAQTPISPRRTRLYKDDPVLANPGAAHSPSSKLPLVLSSNPASLSPAPALSRVLCSTLRDQTILAMAAVVELDNYKETLTPWNPNAKSQLYAIVDMGRHNKNVFPPENIAEVVATLNKFKSISIDYGVPDDQFLILATQAMRTAENGGELAEALGQGTKENPKGLTVSILRGPVETLCGAVMGIRSGLVNVDGGALFMDLGGGSVQMTWVDTNQADYALAGANAGVSMEFGAAKLMEILSQPDAVRTQALDELNDKMLRAYTALCEKFPALNAIKTAYENGDKHSKVKVYMCGGGFRGYGSMLMFNDKTSPYPIPSTNGYTAPGKLFKDTKTMLRVNKEEKDRIFGLSKRRREQFPAIVTVIDAFIKTVPNIKDVTFSAGSNRQGALMMKLPEDIRESNPLDVLAIVSAEQRPILEAVSQIIQDALPSNVDFSDTPTVFTAGLGALFVRDIWGRAGYDHDTNTSYALNHAIIRDPEAPGLTHVGRALLALTSSARWGGNLGSLDAKLFKGLSSIVENKSKDSPAWAGYIGAVADVIANVLPAFPQSVDQVKKAISITSNFKEAVDKDKLVLTIGVTSNDHTKGINLDELVELLEGVAKKSGGKKPSFKVSAKINLQS
;
A
#
# COMPACT_ATOMS: atom_id res chain seq x y z
N MET A 1 2.03 15.84 69.12
CA MET A 1 2.66 15.47 70.40
C MET A 1 3.73 14.42 70.12
N VAL A 2 4.92 14.61 70.71
CA VAL A 2 5.84 13.60 71.30
C VAL A 2 5.96 12.19 70.66
N ALA A 3 7.04 11.96 69.90
CA ALA A 3 8.26 11.14 70.20
C ALA A 3 8.16 9.76 70.94
N PRO A 4 9.23 8.89 70.98
CA PRO A 4 10.62 9.08 70.54
C PRO A 4 11.31 7.89 69.78
N SER A 5 12.59 8.11 69.40
CA SER A 5 13.57 7.21 68.73
C SER A 5 14.27 6.21 69.69
N PRO A 6 15.25 5.35 69.25
CA PRO A 6 16.65 5.78 68.99
C PRO A 6 17.50 5.03 67.89
N LEU A 7 18.34 5.80 67.17
CA LEU A 7 19.82 5.67 66.92
C LEU A 7 20.45 4.32 66.41
N ARG A 8 21.55 4.26 65.62
CA ARG A 8 22.78 5.11 65.54
C ARG A 8 23.69 4.82 64.29
N ASN A 9 24.30 5.87 63.69
CA ASN A 9 25.63 5.99 63.00
C ASN A 9 25.99 5.13 61.73
N ALA A 10 26.84 5.57 60.76
CA ALA A 10 27.70 6.76 60.60
C ALA A 10 27.92 7.27 59.14
N ARG A 11 27.94 8.61 58.96
CA ARG A 11 28.89 9.56 58.27
C ARG A 11 29.81 9.03 57.14
N PHE A 12 30.09 9.78 56.05
CA PHE A 12 30.48 11.21 55.95
C PHE A 12 29.91 11.98 54.72
N SER A 13 30.00 13.32 54.77
CA SER A 13 29.85 14.29 53.66
C SER A 13 30.79 15.50 53.93
N PRO A 14 30.98 16.50 53.02
CA PRO A 14 30.07 17.66 53.01
C PRO A 14 29.96 18.53 51.71
N CYS A 15 28.88 19.33 51.66
CA CYS A 15 28.76 20.71 51.08
C CYS A 15 28.84 20.96 49.54
N SER A 16 28.12 21.94 48.95
CA SER A 16 27.12 22.90 49.50
C SER A 16 26.23 23.63 48.45
N THR A 17 24.96 23.88 48.83
CA THR A 17 24.06 25.06 48.52
C THR A 17 23.61 25.39 47.07
N ARG A 18 22.31 25.21 46.72
CA ARG A 18 21.14 26.17 46.68
C ARG A 18 21.07 27.07 45.43
N ARG A 19 20.05 27.04 44.54
CA ARG A 19 18.61 27.51 44.61
C ARG A 19 18.51 29.03 44.93
N TRP A 20 17.76 29.92 44.23
CA TRP A 20 16.57 29.83 43.33
C TRP A 20 16.43 31.06 42.33
N ARG A 21 15.35 31.09 41.51
CA ARG A 21 14.91 32.10 40.47
C ARG A 21 14.36 33.45 41.07
N PRO A 22 14.08 34.59 40.33
CA PRO A 22 13.35 34.70 39.02
C PRO A 22 13.68 35.88 38.03
N ASP A 23 12.86 35.97 36.95
CA ASP A 23 12.73 36.97 35.85
C ASP A 23 12.39 38.42 36.31
N PRO A 24 12.47 39.52 35.49
CA PRO A 24 11.94 39.62 34.10
C PRO A 24 12.71 40.50 33.06
N ALA A 25 12.21 40.47 31.81
CA ALA A 25 12.56 41.34 30.66
C ALA A 25 11.66 42.62 30.61
N PRO A 26 11.67 43.52 29.58
CA PRO A 26 12.50 43.58 28.35
C PRO A 26 13.03 44.99 27.95
N HIS A 27 13.91 45.07 26.94
CA HIS A 27 13.95 46.22 26.00
C HIS A 27 14.49 45.82 24.62
N ARG A 28 14.01 46.50 23.56
CA ARG A 28 14.33 46.26 22.14
C ARG A 28 15.67 46.88 21.74
N LEU A 29 16.32 46.32 20.71
CA LEU A 29 16.77 47.06 19.51
C LEU A 29 17.05 46.09 18.33
N GLN A 30 17.11 46.63 17.11
CA GLN A 30 17.03 45.89 15.83
C GLN A 30 18.41 45.68 15.13
N PRO A 31 18.50 44.91 14.01
CA PRO A 31 19.72 44.21 13.59
C PRO A 31 20.55 44.93 12.50
N PRO A 32 21.79 44.45 12.22
CA PRO A 32 22.54 44.82 11.02
C PRO A 32 22.19 43.95 9.80
N GLY A 33 22.16 44.59 8.62
CA GLY A 33 22.09 43.95 7.30
C GLY A 33 23.47 43.77 6.64
N PRO A 34 23.57 43.79 5.30
CA PRO A 34 23.61 42.52 4.55
C PRO A 34 24.96 42.18 3.88
N LEU A 35 25.07 40.92 3.47
CA LEU A 35 26.21 40.32 2.75
C LEU A 35 26.50 40.97 1.40
N ARG A 36 27.78 41.15 1.07
CA ARG A 36 28.27 41.50 -0.30
C ARG A 36 28.84 40.27 -1.02
N GLN A 37 28.57 40.20 -2.32
CA GLN A 37 29.15 39.24 -3.26
C GLN A 37 30.65 39.49 -3.51
N ARG A 38 31.40 38.45 -3.92
CA ARG A 38 32.50 38.56 -4.89
C ARG A 38 32.71 37.24 -5.65
N GLN A 39 33.14 37.35 -6.92
CA GLN A 39 33.38 36.23 -7.84
C GLN A 39 34.86 35.85 -7.97
N ALA A 40 35.08 34.57 -8.28
CA ALA A 40 36.10 33.99 -9.17
C ALA A 40 37.61 34.35 -9.08
N LEU A 41 38.45 33.31 -9.04
CA LEU A 41 39.57 33.11 -9.99
C LEU A 41 40.08 31.64 -9.99
N ARG A 42 40.86 31.27 -11.01
CA ARG A 42 41.18 29.88 -11.43
C ARG A 42 42.71 29.70 -11.57
N THR A 43 43.18 28.43 -11.52
CA THR A 43 44.52 27.93 -12.01
C THR A 43 45.79 28.38 -11.22
N ARG A 44 46.94 27.64 -11.15
CA ARG A 44 47.45 26.40 -11.83
C ARG A 44 48.64 25.73 -11.06
N LEU A 45 48.78 24.39 -11.16
CA LEU A 45 49.98 23.47 -11.26
C LEU A 45 51.14 23.32 -10.20
N HIS A 46 51.53 22.03 -9.99
CA HIS A 46 52.85 21.36 -9.74
C HIS A 46 53.91 21.95 -8.76
N GLU A 47 54.73 21.21 -7.99
CA GLU A 47 55.14 19.78 -7.84
C GLU A 47 55.76 19.56 -6.41
N GLY A 48 56.28 18.42 -5.90
CA GLY A 48 56.37 17.02 -6.35
C GLY A 48 57.68 16.28 -5.93
N ARG A 49 57.64 15.28 -5.01
CA ARG A 49 58.73 14.29 -4.69
C ARG A 49 58.27 13.16 -3.72
N ALA A 50 59.11 12.13 -3.53
CA ALA A 50 58.67 10.73 -3.32
C ALA A 50 59.04 10.06 -1.96
N VAL A 51 58.20 9.09 -1.52
CA VAL A 51 58.51 7.68 -1.10
C VAL A 51 59.41 7.47 0.16
N PRO A 52 59.04 6.62 1.16
CA PRO A 52 58.88 5.17 0.95
C PRO A 52 57.74 4.40 1.65
N THR A 53 57.52 3.20 1.14
CA THR A 53 56.50 2.19 1.51
C THR A 53 56.95 1.19 2.57
N ARG A 54 56.04 0.72 3.44
CA ARG A 54 56.01 -0.70 3.86
C ARG A 54 54.64 -1.20 4.37
N ASN A 55 54.11 -2.17 3.64
CA ASN A 55 53.25 -3.31 4.01
C ASN A 55 52.25 -3.22 5.19
N LEU A 56 50.96 -3.38 4.87
CA LEU A 56 50.04 -4.33 5.55
C LEU A 56 49.05 -4.91 4.50
N HIS A 57 48.64 -6.17 4.67
CA HIS A 57 47.87 -6.94 3.68
C HIS A 57 46.35 -6.65 3.70
N PRO A 58 45.66 -6.66 2.54
CA PRO A 58 44.21 -6.81 2.47
C PRO A 58 43.78 -8.28 2.32
N ILE A 59 42.71 -8.68 3.00
CA ILE A 59 42.06 -10.00 2.87
C ILE A 59 41.05 -9.94 1.72
N SER A 60 41.03 -10.99 0.89
CA SER A 60 40.10 -11.14 -0.24
C SER A 60 39.07 -12.26 0.04
N PRO A 61 37.76 -12.07 -0.23
CA PRO A 61 36.79 -13.16 -0.19
C PRO A 61 36.94 -14.05 -1.44
N ALA A 62 37.17 -15.35 -1.22
CA ALA A 62 37.32 -16.32 -2.30
C ALA A 62 35.97 -16.65 -2.98
N GLN A 63 36.04 -16.94 -4.29
CA GLN A 63 34.93 -17.48 -5.08
C GLN A 63 34.66 -18.94 -4.68
N THR A 64 33.38 -19.33 -4.59
CA THR A 64 32.96 -20.73 -4.56
C THR A 64 32.33 -21.13 -5.90
N PRO A 65 32.74 -22.26 -6.51
CA PRO A 65 32.21 -22.71 -7.80
C PRO A 65 31.05 -23.71 -7.63
N ILE A 66 30.09 -23.70 -8.56
CA ILE A 66 29.20 -24.85 -8.80
C ILE A 66 29.25 -25.20 -10.28
N SER A 67 29.66 -26.44 -10.55
CA SER A 67 29.86 -27.01 -11.89
C SER A 67 28.58 -27.73 -12.38
N PRO A 68 28.32 -27.83 -13.70
CA PRO A 68 27.03 -28.31 -14.22
C PRO A 68 26.94 -29.84 -14.30
N ARG A 69 25.72 -30.39 -14.24
CA ARG A 69 25.43 -31.79 -14.59
C ARG A 69 24.71 -31.91 -15.94
N ARG A 70 25.41 -32.42 -16.95
CA ARG A 70 24.82 -33.31 -17.99
C ARG A 70 24.78 -34.73 -17.39
N THR A 71 24.02 -35.73 -17.83
CA THR A 71 23.52 -36.12 -19.17
C THR A 71 22.29 -37.03 -19.02
N ARG A 72 21.43 -37.10 -20.05
CA ARG A 72 21.24 -38.34 -20.83
C ARG A 72 20.62 -38.05 -22.19
N LEU A 73 21.04 -38.82 -23.19
CA LEU A 73 20.54 -38.77 -24.56
C LEU A 73 19.40 -39.78 -24.73
N TYR A 74 18.47 -39.47 -25.61
CA TYR A 74 17.95 -40.43 -26.58
C TYR A 74 17.81 -39.71 -27.93
N LYS A 75 18.13 -40.42 -29.02
CA LYS A 75 17.78 -40.02 -30.39
C LYS A 75 16.43 -40.65 -30.71
N ASP A 76 15.64 -40.00 -31.58
CA ASP A 76 15.41 -40.50 -32.95
C ASP A 76 14.51 -39.52 -33.74
N ASP A 77 14.87 -39.33 -35.00
CA ASP A 77 14.13 -38.67 -36.09
C ASP A 77 13.36 -39.77 -36.89
N PRO A 78 12.34 -39.51 -37.76
CA PRO A 78 12.39 -38.42 -38.75
C PRO A 78 11.07 -37.77 -39.26
N VAL A 79 11.25 -36.58 -39.84
CA VAL A 79 10.71 -36.07 -41.14
C VAL A 79 9.39 -36.62 -41.69
N LEU A 80 8.44 -35.71 -41.97
CA LEU A 80 7.68 -35.66 -43.24
C LEU A 80 7.18 -34.23 -43.53
N ALA A 81 6.84 -33.92 -44.79
CA ALA A 81 6.75 -32.54 -45.29
C ALA A 81 5.49 -32.24 -46.13
N ASN A 82 4.97 -31.00 -46.02
CA ASN A 82 4.34 -30.15 -47.07
C ASN A 82 3.17 -30.70 -47.94
N PRO A 83 2.51 -29.89 -48.80
CA PRO A 83 1.80 -28.62 -48.53
C PRO A 83 0.39 -28.55 -49.23
N GLY A 84 -0.32 -27.42 -49.14
CA GLY A 84 -1.47 -27.09 -50.00
C GLY A 84 -2.19 -25.81 -49.52
N ALA A 85 -2.11 -24.67 -50.20
CA ALA A 85 -2.92 -24.27 -51.36
C ALA A 85 -4.42 -24.17 -51.05
N ALA A 86 -5.21 -23.16 -51.43
CA ALA A 86 -5.06 -21.86 -52.06
C ALA A 86 -6.50 -21.31 -52.21
N HIS A 87 -6.66 -20.00 -52.41
CA HIS A 87 -7.71 -19.31 -53.20
C HIS A 87 -8.34 -18.09 -52.51
N SER A 88 -8.00 -16.91 -53.04
CA SER A 88 -8.95 -15.82 -53.21
C SER A 88 -9.75 -16.04 -54.52
N PRO A 89 -10.83 -15.27 -54.73
CA PRO A 89 -10.69 -14.18 -55.70
C PRO A 89 -11.42 -12.88 -55.33
N SER A 90 -11.12 -11.84 -56.11
CA SER A 90 -11.65 -10.48 -56.01
C SER A 90 -12.87 -10.23 -56.91
N SER A 91 -13.63 -9.17 -56.61
CA SER A 91 -14.51 -8.51 -57.59
C SER A 91 -14.52 -6.99 -57.38
N LYS A 92 -14.64 -6.23 -58.47
CA LYS A 92 -14.39 -4.78 -58.55
C LYS A 92 -15.66 -3.97 -58.86
N LEU A 93 -15.74 -2.74 -58.29
CA LEU A 93 -16.29 -1.50 -58.91
C LEU A 93 -17.81 -1.48 -59.28
N PRO A 94 -18.44 -0.31 -59.61
CA PRO A 94 -17.85 1.00 -59.94
C PRO A 94 -18.35 2.24 -59.18
N LEU A 95 -17.64 3.35 -59.37
CA LEU A 95 -18.09 4.72 -59.08
C LEU A 95 -19.16 5.18 -60.08
N VAL A 96 -20.02 6.10 -59.65
CA VAL A 96 -20.73 7.05 -60.52
C VAL A 96 -20.56 8.46 -59.95
N LEU A 97 -20.19 9.41 -60.81
CA LEU A 97 -20.13 10.85 -60.51
C LEU A 97 -21.30 11.56 -61.19
N SER A 98 -21.98 12.47 -60.48
CA SER A 98 -22.84 13.48 -61.11
C SER A 98 -22.80 14.79 -60.32
N SER A 99 -22.71 15.91 -61.03
CA SER A 99 -22.48 17.26 -60.50
C SER A 99 -23.76 18.10 -60.37
N ASN A 100 -23.93 18.85 -59.27
CA ASN A 100 -24.04 20.33 -59.34
C ASN A 100 -24.02 21.01 -57.94
N PRO A 101 -23.72 22.32 -57.86
CA PRO A 101 -23.46 23.03 -56.59
C PRO A 101 -24.61 23.94 -56.12
N ALA A 102 -24.73 24.16 -54.81
CA ALA A 102 -25.12 25.46 -54.21
C ALA A 102 -25.19 25.44 -52.66
N SER A 103 -24.96 26.63 -52.08
CA SER A 103 -25.26 27.08 -50.70
C SER A 103 -24.37 26.59 -49.54
N LEU A 104 -23.92 27.56 -48.74
CA LEU A 104 -23.10 27.38 -47.54
C LEU A 104 -23.98 27.29 -46.28
N SER A 105 -23.57 26.44 -45.33
CA SER A 105 -23.60 26.80 -43.90
C SER A 105 -22.59 25.92 -43.14
N PRO A 106 -21.65 26.47 -42.36
CA PRO A 106 -20.66 25.67 -41.65
C PRO A 106 -21.26 25.08 -40.36
N ALA A 107 -21.59 23.80 -40.37
CA ALA A 107 -22.00 23.08 -39.17
C ALA A 107 -20.80 22.82 -38.23
N PRO A 108 -20.72 23.43 -37.03
CA PRO A 108 -19.56 23.25 -36.13
C PRO A 108 -19.47 21.83 -35.54
N ALA A 109 -20.56 21.05 -35.58
CA ALA A 109 -20.58 19.66 -35.10
C ALA A 109 -19.81 18.71 -36.02
N LEU A 110 -20.04 18.77 -37.35
CA LEU A 110 -19.37 17.90 -38.33
C LEU A 110 -17.85 18.18 -38.40
N SER A 111 -17.45 19.45 -38.32
CA SER A 111 -16.04 19.85 -38.23
C SER A 111 -15.36 19.27 -36.98
N ARG A 112 -16.01 19.35 -35.81
CA ARG A 112 -15.46 18.75 -34.58
C ARG A 112 -15.31 17.23 -34.67
N VAL A 113 -16.30 16.54 -35.23
CA VAL A 113 -16.27 15.07 -35.41
C VAL A 113 -15.18 14.66 -36.40
N LEU A 114 -15.13 15.23 -37.61
CA LEU A 114 -14.05 14.93 -38.58
C LEU A 114 -12.66 15.23 -37.99
N CYS A 115 -12.52 16.35 -37.29
CA CYS A 115 -11.26 16.73 -36.69
C CYS A 115 -10.86 15.81 -35.52
N SER A 116 -11.80 15.28 -34.72
CA SER A 116 -11.48 14.19 -33.77
C SER A 116 -11.05 12.90 -34.49
N THR A 117 -11.75 12.48 -35.54
CA THR A 117 -11.42 11.24 -36.27
C THR A 117 -10.04 11.32 -36.96
N LEU A 118 -9.68 12.47 -37.54
CA LEU A 118 -8.36 12.71 -38.10
C LEU A 118 -7.27 12.81 -37.00
N ARG A 119 -7.58 13.37 -35.83
CA ARG A 119 -6.65 13.41 -34.69
C ARG A 119 -6.37 12.03 -34.10
N ASP A 120 -7.40 11.19 -33.94
CA ASP A 120 -7.21 9.78 -33.55
C ASP A 120 -6.32 9.07 -34.59
N GLN A 121 -6.55 9.25 -35.90
CA GLN A 121 -5.75 8.60 -36.95
C GLN A 121 -4.25 8.98 -36.92
N THR A 122 -3.89 10.24 -36.69
CA THR A 122 -2.47 10.64 -36.60
C THR A 122 -1.79 10.12 -35.32
N ILE A 123 -2.51 10.09 -34.20
CA ILE A 123 -1.98 9.55 -32.92
C ILE A 123 -1.82 8.02 -33.00
N LEU A 124 -2.79 7.33 -33.62
CA LEU A 124 -2.79 5.87 -33.82
C LEU A 124 -1.62 5.36 -34.66
N ALA A 125 -0.99 6.21 -35.48
CA ALA A 125 0.16 5.82 -36.30
C ALA A 125 1.48 5.72 -35.51
N MET A 126 1.61 6.44 -34.38
CA MET A 126 2.89 6.63 -33.67
C MET A 126 2.83 6.33 -32.16
N ALA A 127 1.64 6.17 -31.58
CA ALA A 127 1.44 5.75 -30.20
C ALA A 127 0.53 4.51 -30.14
N ALA A 128 0.86 3.57 -29.26
CA ALA A 128 0.06 2.37 -29.05
C ALA A 128 -1.18 2.73 -28.21
N VAL A 129 -2.37 2.75 -28.81
CA VAL A 129 -3.62 2.95 -28.06
C VAL A 129 -4.02 1.63 -27.40
N VAL A 130 -4.20 1.66 -26.08
CA VAL A 130 -4.50 0.49 -25.26
C VAL A 130 -5.97 0.49 -24.85
N GLU A 131 -6.69 -0.54 -25.29
CA GLU A 131 -8.12 -0.78 -25.11
C GLU A 131 -8.36 -2.18 -24.48
N LEU A 132 -9.57 -2.46 -24.02
CA LEU A 132 -9.85 -3.69 -23.23
C LEU A 132 -9.81 -4.99 -24.07
N ASP A 133 -9.83 -4.86 -25.39
CA ASP A 133 -9.63 -5.94 -26.35
C ASP A 133 -8.13 -6.24 -26.58
N ASN A 134 -7.30 -5.20 -26.73
CA ASN A 134 -5.89 -5.33 -27.11
C ASN A 134 -4.88 -5.26 -25.94
N TYR A 135 -5.31 -4.99 -24.69
CA TYR A 135 -4.37 -4.76 -23.59
C TYR A 135 -3.45 -5.94 -23.29
N LYS A 136 -3.84 -7.18 -23.60
CA LYS A 136 -2.98 -8.37 -23.42
C LYS A 136 -1.80 -8.40 -24.41
N GLU A 137 -1.97 -7.80 -25.58
CA GLU A 137 -0.95 -7.73 -26.63
C GLU A 137 0.06 -6.61 -26.33
N THR A 138 -0.42 -5.45 -25.87
CA THR A 138 0.40 -4.30 -25.49
C THR A 138 1.02 -4.42 -24.10
N LEU A 139 0.28 -4.92 -23.11
CA LEU A 139 0.79 -5.29 -21.78
C LEU A 139 1.20 -6.76 -21.75
N THR A 140 2.12 -7.13 -22.65
CA THR A 140 2.70 -8.50 -22.80
C THR A 140 2.80 -9.29 -21.49
N PRO A 141 2.22 -10.50 -21.37
CA PRO A 141 2.22 -11.24 -20.11
C PRO A 141 3.62 -11.52 -19.57
N TRP A 142 3.71 -11.58 -18.24
CA TRP A 142 4.90 -11.99 -17.52
C TRP A 142 5.25 -13.44 -17.86
N ASN A 143 6.51 -13.66 -18.23
CA ASN A 143 7.02 -14.98 -18.59
C ASN A 143 8.01 -15.45 -17.51
N PRO A 144 7.71 -16.53 -16.75
CA PRO A 144 8.62 -17.05 -15.71
C PRO A 144 9.99 -17.45 -16.27
N ASN A 145 10.06 -17.82 -17.55
CA ASN A 145 11.27 -18.26 -18.24
C ASN A 145 12.01 -17.11 -18.96
N ALA A 146 11.58 -15.86 -18.80
CA ALA A 146 12.30 -14.71 -19.34
C ALA A 146 13.69 -14.55 -18.70
N LYS A 147 14.66 -14.07 -19.49
CA LYS A 147 16.04 -13.84 -19.04
C LYS A 147 16.16 -12.78 -17.93
N SER A 148 15.18 -11.90 -17.79
CA SER A 148 15.12 -10.87 -16.77
C SER A 148 13.68 -10.63 -16.36
N GLN A 149 13.46 -10.47 -15.06
CA GLN A 149 12.15 -10.18 -14.47
C GLN A 149 12.02 -8.71 -14.05
N LEU A 150 12.90 -7.85 -14.58
CA LEU A 150 12.95 -6.43 -14.26
C LEU A 150 12.11 -5.62 -15.26
N TYR A 151 11.14 -4.87 -14.74
CA TYR A 151 10.27 -3.99 -15.51
C TYR A 151 10.41 -2.56 -15.01
N ALA A 152 10.38 -1.59 -15.92
CA ALA A 152 10.31 -0.17 -15.59
C ALA A 152 9.06 0.43 -16.24
N ILE A 153 8.13 0.95 -15.42
CA ILE A 153 6.91 1.59 -15.92
C ILE A 153 6.87 3.05 -15.49
N VAL A 154 6.77 3.95 -16.45
CA VAL A 154 6.54 5.38 -16.28
C VAL A 154 5.07 5.67 -16.55
N ASP A 155 4.42 6.47 -15.71
CA ASP A 155 3.06 6.99 -15.96
C ASP A 155 3.15 8.49 -16.18
N MET A 156 2.83 8.92 -17.41
CA MET A 156 2.84 10.31 -17.83
C MET A 156 1.63 11.04 -17.26
N GLY A 157 1.82 11.58 -16.06
CA GLY A 157 0.86 12.46 -15.42
C GLY A 157 0.95 13.90 -15.91
N ARG A 158 -0.23 14.51 -16.11
CA ARG A 158 -0.53 15.95 -16.06
C ARG A 158 -0.04 16.82 -17.23
N HIS A 159 -1.03 17.39 -17.92
CA HIS A 159 -0.98 18.78 -18.38
C HIS A 159 -2.34 19.43 -18.14
N ASN A 160 -2.37 20.75 -17.90
CA ASN A 160 -3.59 21.49 -17.56
C ASN A 160 -4.24 22.15 -18.77
N LYS A 161 -3.45 22.51 -19.79
CA LYS A 161 -3.92 23.16 -21.02
C LYS A 161 -4.13 22.12 -22.11
N ASN A 162 -5.06 22.40 -23.01
CA ASN A 162 -5.29 21.62 -24.24
C ASN A 162 -4.10 21.61 -25.21
N VAL A 163 -3.08 22.43 -25.00
CA VAL A 163 -1.85 22.46 -25.83
C VAL A 163 -0.64 22.33 -24.90
N PHE A 164 0.27 21.41 -25.21
CA PHE A 164 1.58 21.29 -24.59
C PHE A 164 2.52 22.36 -25.19
N PRO A 165 3.08 23.28 -24.39
CA PRO A 165 4.11 24.21 -24.86
C PRO A 165 5.35 23.46 -25.38
N PRO A 166 6.04 23.96 -26.43
CA PRO A 166 7.23 23.30 -26.99
C PRO A 166 8.34 23.05 -25.95
N GLU A 167 8.52 23.96 -24.99
CA GLU A 167 9.47 23.80 -23.89
C GLU A 167 9.10 22.63 -22.96
N ASN A 168 7.81 22.40 -22.72
CA ASN A 168 7.33 21.26 -21.94
C ASN A 168 7.49 19.94 -22.72
N ILE A 169 7.29 19.95 -24.04
CA ILE A 169 7.55 18.77 -24.89
C ILE A 169 9.04 18.39 -24.80
N ALA A 170 9.94 19.36 -24.96
CA ALA A 170 11.38 19.13 -24.85
C ALA A 170 11.80 18.62 -23.46
N GLU A 171 11.25 19.18 -22.37
CA GLU A 171 11.52 18.71 -21.00
C GLU A 171 11.03 17.27 -20.77
N VAL A 172 9.84 16.92 -21.29
CA VAL A 172 9.30 15.56 -21.20
C VAL A 172 10.14 14.56 -22.00
N VAL A 173 10.52 14.89 -23.24
CA VAL A 173 11.40 14.04 -24.07
C VAL A 173 12.76 13.81 -23.40
N ALA A 174 13.39 14.85 -22.86
CA ALA A 174 14.66 14.73 -22.14
C ALA A 174 14.52 13.88 -20.86
N THR A 175 13.42 14.06 -20.11
CA THR A 175 13.15 13.33 -18.86
C THR A 175 12.89 11.84 -19.11
N LEU A 176 12.13 11.50 -20.15
CA LEU A 176 11.80 10.11 -20.47
C LEU A 176 13.01 9.36 -21.04
N ASN A 177 13.85 10.00 -21.85
CA ASN A 177 15.13 9.41 -22.28
C ASN A 177 16.08 9.20 -21.10
N LYS A 178 16.12 10.12 -20.12
CA LYS A 178 16.85 9.90 -18.86
C LYS A 178 16.31 8.70 -18.07
N PHE A 179 14.98 8.51 -18.00
CA PHE A 179 14.40 7.31 -17.37
C PHE A 179 14.72 6.03 -18.14
N LYS A 180 14.79 6.09 -19.48
CA LYS A 180 15.25 4.98 -20.31
C LYS A 180 16.70 4.61 -20.02
N SER A 181 17.62 5.58 -19.96
CA SER A 181 19.03 5.35 -19.56
C SER A 181 19.12 4.71 -18.17
N ILE A 182 18.40 5.25 -17.18
CA ILE A 182 18.36 4.66 -15.84
C ILE A 182 17.85 3.21 -15.88
N SER A 183 16.82 2.90 -16.67
CA SER A 183 16.32 1.51 -16.78
C SER A 183 17.38 0.55 -17.35
N ILE A 184 18.20 1.02 -18.31
CA ILE A 184 19.31 0.25 -18.87
C ILE A 184 20.40 0.03 -17.80
N ASP A 185 20.73 1.05 -17.00
CA ASP A 185 21.69 0.92 -15.88
C ASP A 185 21.25 -0.12 -14.84
N TYR A 186 19.93 -0.28 -14.65
CA TYR A 186 19.33 -1.33 -13.80
C TYR A 186 19.17 -2.69 -14.50
N GLY A 187 19.54 -2.84 -15.77
CA GLY A 187 19.42 -4.09 -16.52
C GLY A 187 17.99 -4.46 -16.96
N VAL A 188 17.10 -3.47 -17.07
CA VAL A 188 15.75 -3.65 -17.62
C VAL A 188 15.84 -3.91 -19.14
N PRO A 189 15.28 -5.01 -19.66
CA PRO A 189 15.21 -5.27 -21.10
C PRO A 189 14.49 -4.16 -21.87
N ASP A 190 14.86 -4.00 -23.14
CA ASP A 190 14.34 -2.92 -23.99
C ASP A 190 12.81 -2.92 -24.10
N ASP A 191 12.24 -4.11 -24.19
CA ASP A 191 10.81 -4.45 -24.28
C ASP A 191 10.07 -4.47 -22.93
N GLN A 192 10.79 -4.32 -21.82
CA GLN A 192 10.23 -4.24 -20.46
C GLN A 192 10.27 -2.81 -19.87
N PHE A 193 10.62 -1.82 -20.69
CA PHE A 193 10.44 -0.39 -20.41
C PHE A 193 9.14 0.14 -21.04
N LEU A 194 8.16 0.52 -20.21
CA LEU A 194 6.83 0.93 -20.65
C LEU A 194 6.53 2.38 -20.24
N ILE A 195 6.08 3.20 -21.19
CA ILE A 195 5.54 4.54 -20.93
C ILE A 195 4.03 4.49 -21.10
N LEU A 196 3.30 4.68 -20.00
CA LEU A 196 1.85 4.83 -19.98
C LEU A 196 1.47 6.30 -20.11
N ALA A 197 0.42 6.59 -20.87
CA ALA A 197 -0.19 7.91 -20.96
C ALA A 197 -1.70 7.85 -20.68
N THR A 198 -2.20 8.90 -20.04
CA THR A 198 -3.59 9.01 -19.57
C THR A 198 -4.30 10.18 -20.25
N GLN A 199 -5.43 10.64 -19.70
CA GLN A 199 -6.33 11.62 -20.30
C GLN A 199 -5.65 12.85 -20.90
N ALA A 200 -4.65 13.43 -20.22
CA ALA A 200 -4.01 14.67 -20.66
C ALA A 200 -3.38 14.57 -22.06
N MET A 201 -2.87 13.39 -22.45
CA MET A 201 -2.33 13.17 -23.79
C MET A 201 -3.42 12.85 -24.81
N ARG A 202 -4.54 12.24 -24.38
CA ARG A 202 -5.72 11.99 -25.23
C ARG A 202 -6.46 13.27 -25.62
N THR A 203 -6.51 14.25 -24.73
CA THR A 203 -7.32 15.46 -24.90
C THR A 203 -6.53 16.66 -25.46
N ALA A 204 -5.21 16.58 -25.51
CA ALA A 204 -4.39 17.68 -26.02
C ALA A 204 -4.41 17.75 -27.55
N GLU A 205 -4.62 18.94 -28.09
CA GLU A 205 -4.67 19.23 -29.52
C GLU A 205 -3.37 18.86 -30.23
N ASN A 206 -2.22 19.04 -29.55
CA ASN A 206 -0.90 18.63 -30.03
C ASN A 206 -0.32 17.39 -29.30
N GLY A 207 -1.17 16.48 -28.81
CA GLY A 207 -0.70 15.19 -28.27
C GLY A 207 0.09 14.35 -29.27
N GLY A 208 -0.20 14.50 -30.57
CA GLY A 208 0.57 13.87 -31.66
C GLY A 208 2.01 14.40 -31.77
N GLU A 209 2.23 15.70 -31.61
CA GLU A 209 3.59 16.31 -31.66
C GLU A 209 4.49 15.74 -30.55
N LEU A 210 3.94 15.54 -29.34
CA LEU A 210 4.67 14.90 -28.24
C LEU A 210 4.97 13.43 -28.52
N ALA A 211 4.03 12.68 -29.10
CA ALA A 211 4.27 11.29 -29.51
C ALA A 211 5.36 11.19 -30.58
N GLU A 212 5.32 12.06 -31.58
CA GLU A 212 6.32 12.12 -32.64
C GLU A 212 7.71 12.49 -32.09
N ALA A 213 7.81 13.54 -31.27
CA ALA A 213 9.07 13.96 -30.66
C ALA A 213 9.70 12.89 -29.75
N LEU A 214 8.89 12.00 -29.17
CA LEU A 214 9.37 10.82 -28.44
C LEU A 214 9.83 9.70 -29.39
N GLY A 215 9.11 9.48 -30.49
CA GLY A 215 9.42 8.47 -31.51
C GLY A 215 10.65 8.78 -32.37
N GLN A 216 11.00 10.06 -32.60
CA GLN A 216 12.11 10.49 -33.47
C GLN A 216 13.51 10.01 -33.01
N GLY A 217 13.67 9.59 -31.75
CA GLY A 217 14.95 9.11 -31.23
C GLY A 217 15.93 10.21 -30.81
N THR A 218 16.91 9.82 -30.01
CA THR A 218 18.04 10.69 -29.62
C THR A 218 19.37 10.00 -29.94
N LYS A 219 20.49 10.70 -29.76
CA LYS A 219 21.82 10.11 -29.90
C LYS A 219 22.05 8.95 -28.91
N GLU A 220 21.46 9.04 -27.73
CA GLU A 220 21.53 8.07 -26.65
C GLU A 220 20.51 6.93 -26.83
N ASN A 221 19.39 7.19 -27.52
CA ASN A 221 18.36 6.22 -27.84
C ASN A 221 17.86 6.36 -29.30
N PRO A 222 18.58 5.78 -30.28
CA PRO A 222 18.24 5.94 -31.70
C PRO A 222 16.93 5.28 -32.15
N LYS A 223 16.32 4.42 -31.31
CA LYS A 223 15.03 3.77 -31.59
C LYS A 223 13.82 4.63 -31.23
N GLY A 224 14.02 5.75 -30.51
CA GLY A 224 12.91 6.51 -29.93
C GLY A 224 12.25 5.81 -28.74
N LEU A 225 11.14 6.40 -28.31
CA LEU A 225 10.34 5.95 -27.17
C LEU A 225 8.89 5.81 -27.60
N THR A 226 8.34 4.61 -27.49
CA THR A 226 6.93 4.34 -27.77
C THR A 226 6.09 4.64 -26.54
N VAL A 227 4.99 5.37 -26.73
CA VAL A 227 4.00 5.66 -25.68
C VAL A 227 2.79 4.76 -25.84
N SER A 228 2.35 4.16 -24.74
CA SER A 228 1.09 3.42 -24.62
C SER A 228 0.00 4.31 -24.03
N ILE A 229 -0.91 4.79 -24.87
CA ILE A 229 -2.02 5.65 -24.47
C ILE A 229 -3.18 4.78 -24.00
N LEU A 230 -3.41 4.72 -22.69
CA LEU A 230 -4.55 4.01 -22.11
C LEU A 230 -5.85 4.72 -22.50
N ARG A 231 -6.89 4.03 -22.98
CA ARG A 231 -8.27 4.59 -22.99
C ARG A 231 -8.90 4.54 -21.60
N GLY A 232 -10.02 5.25 -21.42
CA GLY A 232 -10.72 5.37 -20.13
C GLY A 232 -10.94 4.05 -19.38
N PRO A 233 -11.49 2.99 -20.00
CA PRO A 233 -11.70 1.71 -19.33
C PRO A 233 -10.39 1.00 -18.91
N VAL A 234 -9.30 1.14 -19.67
CA VAL A 234 -7.99 0.58 -19.30
C VAL A 234 -7.30 1.43 -18.23
N GLU A 235 -7.48 2.76 -18.25
CA GLU A 235 -7.07 3.65 -17.15
C GLU A 235 -7.82 3.30 -15.85
N THR A 236 -9.12 2.94 -15.93
CA THR A 236 -9.88 2.37 -14.81
C THR A 236 -9.31 1.01 -14.38
N LEU A 237 -9.02 0.10 -15.32
CA LEU A 237 -8.44 -1.22 -15.04
C LEU A 237 -7.09 -1.11 -14.32
N CYS A 238 -6.17 -0.30 -14.81
CA CYS A 238 -4.81 -0.18 -14.29
C CYS A 238 -4.72 0.76 -13.08
N GLY A 239 -5.44 1.87 -13.07
CA GLY A 239 -5.41 2.86 -11.99
C GLY A 239 -6.30 2.45 -10.82
N ALA A 240 -7.61 2.57 -11.02
CA ALA A 240 -8.59 2.33 -9.95
C ALA A 240 -8.66 0.86 -9.54
N VAL A 241 -8.89 -0.08 -10.47
CA VAL A 241 -9.14 -1.50 -10.13
C VAL A 241 -7.86 -2.19 -9.67
N MET A 242 -6.93 -2.45 -10.58
CA MET A 242 -5.75 -3.25 -10.29
C MET A 242 -4.65 -2.47 -9.54
N GLY A 243 -4.59 -1.15 -9.70
CA GLY A 243 -3.70 -0.30 -8.92
C GLY A 243 -4.07 -0.28 -7.43
N ILE A 244 -5.36 -0.25 -7.08
CA ILE A 244 -5.78 -0.41 -5.67
C ILE A 244 -5.60 -1.85 -5.21
N ARG A 245 -6.07 -2.84 -6.00
CA ARG A 245 -5.98 -4.27 -5.69
C ARG A 245 -4.54 -4.75 -5.45
N SER A 246 -3.54 -4.14 -6.08
CA SER A 246 -2.12 -4.45 -5.83
C SER A 246 -1.63 -4.15 -4.41
N GLY A 247 -2.41 -3.45 -3.58
CA GLY A 247 -2.11 -3.22 -2.16
C GLY A 247 -2.89 -4.13 -1.20
N LEU A 248 -3.77 -4.99 -1.73
CA LEU A 248 -4.75 -5.76 -0.97
C LEU A 248 -4.60 -7.26 -1.25
N VAL A 249 -5.03 -8.10 -0.31
CA VAL A 249 -5.20 -9.55 -0.54
C VAL A 249 -6.52 -9.80 -1.29
N ASN A 250 -7.61 -9.25 -0.77
CA ASN A 250 -8.97 -9.40 -1.29
C ASN A 250 -9.86 -8.19 -0.92
N VAL A 251 -11.11 -8.19 -1.41
CA VAL A 251 -12.11 -7.12 -1.22
C VAL A 251 -13.49 -7.75 -0.96
N ASP A 252 -13.61 -8.49 0.15
CA ASP A 252 -14.83 -9.27 0.41
C ASP A 252 -16.08 -8.42 0.67
N GLY A 253 -17.18 -8.83 0.02
CA GLY A 253 -18.45 -8.10 -0.01
C GLY A 253 -18.41 -6.84 -0.88
N GLY A 254 -17.29 -6.60 -1.56
CA GLY A 254 -17.03 -5.47 -2.43
C GLY A 254 -16.83 -4.11 -1.76
N ALA A 255 -16.34 -3.16 -2.55
CA ALA A 255 -16.11 -1.78 -2.16
C ALA A 255 -16.12 -0.83 -3.37
N LEU A 256 -16.39 0.46 -3.11
CA LEU A 256 -16.17 1.52 -4.09
C LEU A 256 -14.68 1.80 -4.22
N PHE A 257 -14.17 1.82 -5.45
CA PHE A 257 -12.79 2.09 -5.80
C PHE A 257 -12.72 3.40 -6.57
N MET A 258 -11.83 4.32 -6.15
CA MET A 258 -11.67 5.63 -6.79
C MET A 258 -10.21 6.02 -6.99
N ASP A 259 -9.88 6.58 -8.14
CA ASP A 259 -8.56 7.17 -8.43
C ASP A 259 -8.71 8.67 -8.69
N LEU A 260 -7.84 9.50 -8.10
CA LEU A 260 -7.80 10.95 -8.36
C LEU A 260 -6.47 11.34 -9.01
N GLY A 261 -6.52 11.40 -10.34
CA GLY A 261 -5.46 11.85 -11.21
C GLY A 261 -5.32 13.38 -11.30
N GLY A 262 -4.58 13.83 -12.32
CA GLY A 262 -4.41 15.24 -12.64
C GLY A 262 -5.59 15.84 -13.42
N GLY A 263 -6.06 15.12 -14.46
CA GLY A 263 -7.15 15.52 -15.35
C GLY A 263 -8.51 14.88 -15.02
N SER A 264 -8.49 13.65 -14.51
CA SER A 264 -9.67 12.82 -14.21
C SER A 264 -9.79 12.44 -12.73
N VAL A 265 -11.01 12.05 -12.37
CA VAL A 265 -11.33 11.16 -11.24
C VAL A 265 -12.14 9.97 -11.76
N GLN A 266 -11.73 8.75 -11.40
CA GLN A 266 -12.41 7.51 -11.72
C GLN A 266 -13.21 7.02 -10.52
N MET A 267 -14.36 6.38 -10.76
CA MET A 267 -15.13 5.66 -9.75
C MET A 267 -15.66 4.34 -10.32
N THR A 268 -15.48 3.25 -9.57
CA THR A 268 -15.99 1.92 -9.92
C THR A 268 -16.31 1.09 -8.65
N TRP A 269 -16.83 -0.12 -8.83
CA TRP A 269 -17.07 -1.11 -7.78
C TRP A 269 -16.23 -2.36 -8.04
N VAL A 270 -15.63 -2.92 -7.00
CA VAL A 270 -14.80 -4.12 -7.06
C VAL A 270 -15.18 -5.06 -5.91
N ASP A 271 -15.50 -6.30 -6.22
CA ASP A 271 -15.64 -7.43 -5.29
C ASP A 271 -14.80 -8.59 -5.86
N THR A 272 -13.74 -8.99 -5.16
CA THR A 272 -12.79 -10.00 -5.65
C THR A 272 -13.35 -11.42 -5.62
N ASN A 273 -14.52 -11.64 -5.02
CA ASN A 273 -15.20 -12.93 -5.05
C ASN A 273 -16.03 -13.15 -6.33
N GLN A 274 -16.15 -12.12 -7.18
CA GLN A 274 -16.78 -12.24 -8.48
C GLN A 274 -15.75 -12.66 -9.54
N ALA A 275 -16.12 -13.62 -10.39
CA ALA A 275 -15.37 -13.90 -11.62
C ALA A 275 -15.28 -12.64 -12.49
N ASP A 276 -14.16 -12.47 -13.20
CA ASP A 276 -13.88 -11.32 -14.07
C ASP A 276 -14.04 -9.93 -13.41
N TYR A 277 -13.94 -9.82 -12.06
CA TYR A 277 -14.11 -8.55 -11.33
C TYR A 277 -13.29 -7.40 -11.93
N ALA A 278 -12.10 -7.73 -12.45
CA ALA A 278 -11.17 -6.82 -13.08
C ALA A 278 -11.80 -6.12 -14.30
N LEU A 279 -12.36 -6.91 -15.23
CA LEU A 279 -12.99 -6.43 -16.45
C LEU A 279 -14.38 -5.86 -16.17
N ALA A 280 -15.13 -6.44 -15.22
CA ALA A 280 -16.43 -5.91 -14.80
C ALA A 280 -16.28 -4.49 -14.21
N GLY A 281 -15.34 -4.29 -13.30
CA GLY A 281 -15.01 -2.98 -12.72
C GLY A 281 -14.41 -2.00 -13.73
N ALA A 282 -13.60 -2.47 -14.68
CA ALA A 282 -13.06 -1.64 -15.75
C ALA A 282 -14.13 -1.11 -16.70
N ASN A 283 -15.06 -1.97 -17.14
CA ASN A 283 -16.15 -1.62 -18.04
C ASN A 283 -17.21 -0.74 -17.39
N ALA A 284 -17.52 -0.96 -16.11
CA ALA A 284 -18.52 -0.19 -15.38
C ALA A 284 -17.98 1.13 -14.81
N GLY A 285 -16.65 1.30 -14.74
CA GLY A 285 -16.03 2.45 -14.09
C GLY A 285 -16.10 3.72 -14.92
N VAL A 286 -16.58 4.80 -14.31
CA VAL A 286 -16.79 6.09 -14.97
C VAL A 286 -15.59 7.00 -14.72
N SER A 287 -14.96 7.47 -15.80
CA SER A 287 -13.92 8.51 -15.75
C SER A 287 -14.55 9.89 -15.95
N MET A 288 -14.47 10.74 -14.92
CA MET A 288 -15.00 12.10 -14.92
C MET A 288 -13.86 13.11 -15.03
N GLU A 289 -14.00 14.13 -15.87
CA GLU A 289 -12.93 15.10 -16.16
C GLU A 289 -12.73 16.18 -15.07
N PHE A 290 -12.63 15.76 -13.81
CA PHE A 290 -12.51 16.63 -12.64
C PHE A 290 -11.31 16.25 -11.75
N GLY A 291 -10.17 15.98 -12.39
CA GLY A 291 -8.91 15.78 -11.69
C GLY A 291 -8.45 17.03 -10.95
N ALA A 292 -7.64 16.84 -9.91
CA ALA A 292 -7.29 17.90 -8.96
C ALA A 292 -6.60 19.12 -9.61
N ALA A 293 -5.94 18.93 -10.76
CA ALA A 293 -5.26 20.03 -11.44
C ALA A 293 -6.20 20.86 -12.32
N LYS A 294 -7.20 20.24 -12.95
CA LYS A 294 -8.28 20.93 -13.69
C LYS A 294 -9.25 21.65 -12.75
N LEU A 295 -9.56 21.04 -11.59
CA LEU A 295 -10.39 21.70 -10.58
C LEU A 295 -9.73 22.94 -9.95
N MET A 296 -8.40 22.97 -9.76
CA MET A 296 -7.73 24.19 -9.30
C MET A 296 -7.93 25.38 -10.25
N GLU A 297 -7.98 25.11 -11.55
CA GLU A 297 -8.26 26.13 -12.57
C GLU A 297 -9.72 26.58 -12.50
N ILE A 298 -10.67 25.64 -12.44
CA ILE A 298 -12.11 25.91 -12.26
C ILE A 298 -12.38 26.76 -11.01
N LEU A 299 -11.71 26.47 -9.89
CA LEU A 299 -11.85 27.23 -8.64
C LEU A 299 -11.31 28.67 -8.73
N SER A 300 -10.43 28.96 -9.71
CA SER A 300 -9.93 30.32 -9.99
C SER A 300 -10.82 31.10 -10.97
N GLN A 301 -11.82 30.46 -11.59
CA GLN A 301 -12.76 31.12 -12.50
C GLN A 301 -13.82 31.95 -11.77
N PRO A 302 -14.48 32.91 -12.46
CA PRO A 302 -15.61 33.67 -11.93
C PRO A 302 -16.75 32.77 -11.42
N ASP A 303 -17.47 33.26 -10.42
CA ASP A 303 -18.45 32.50 -9.64
C ASP A 303 -19.49 31.74 -10.47
N ALA A 304 -19.99 32.30 -11.57
CA ALA A 304 -20.95 31.62 -12.45
C ALA A 304 -20.35 30.39 -13.15
N VAL A 305 -19.16 30.53 -13.74
CA VAL A 305 -18.43 29.44 -14.42
C VAL A 305 -18.03 28.37 -13.40
N ARG A 306 -17.54 28.79 -12.23
CA ARG A 306 -17.19 27.89 -11.13
C ARG A 306 -18.42 27.09 -10.69
N THR A 307 -19.55 27.74 -10.43
CA THR A 307 -20.78 27.08 -9.96
C THR A 307 -21.27 26.05 -10.97
N GLN A 308 -21.37 26.42 -12.25
CA GLN A 308 -21.79 25.51 -13.32
C GLN A 308 -20.91 24.24 -13.39
N ALA A 309 -19.58 24.40 -13.30
CA ALA A 309 -18.65 23.27 -13.34
C ALA A 309 -18.70 22.40 -12.06
N LEU A 310 -19.04 22.98 -10.90
CA LEU A 310 -19.26 22.23 -9.67
C LEU A 310 -20.59 21.46 -9.69
N ASP A 311 -21.63 22.03 -10.29
CA ASP A 311 -22.90 21.34 -10.50
C ASP A 311 -22.72 20.16 -11.48
N GLU A 312 -22.00 20.36 -12.58
CA GLU A 312 -21.62 19.28 -13.51
C GLU A 312 -20.82 18.15 -12.81
N LEU A 313 -19.94 18.48 -11.86
CA LEU A 313 -19.24 17.48 -11.03
C LEU A 313 -20.21 16.68 -10.15
N ASN A 314 -21.11 17.35 -9.43
CA ASN A 314 -22.12 16.66 -8.60
C ASN A 314 -22.99 15.74 -9.47
N ASP A 315 -23.46 16.23 -10.62
CA ASP A 315 -24.30 15.50 -11.57
C ASP A 315 -23.59 14.25 -12.13
N LYS A 316 -22.35 14.39 -12.62
CA LYS A 316 -21.61 13.24 -13.15
C LYS A 316 -21.28 12.21 -12.08
N MET A 317 -20.97 12.64 -10.86
CA MET A 317 -20.67 11.75 -9.75
C MET A 317 -21.92 10.97 -9.30
N LEU A 318 -23.07 11.63 -9.22
CA LEU A 318 -24.36 10.99 -8.95
C LEU A 318 -24.72 9.97 -10.04
N ARG A 319 -24.66 10.35 -11.32
CA ARG A 319 -24.96 9.44 -12.43
C ARG A 319 -24.03 8.22 -12.45
N ALA A 320 -22.74 8.42 -12.19
CA ALA A 320 -21.77 7.33 -12.06
C ALA A 320 -22.12 6.37 -10.92
N TYR A 321 -22.51 6.90 -9.75
CA TYR A 321 -22.89 6.06 -8.61
C TYR A 321 -24.20 5.29 -8.87
N THR A 322 -25.20 5.93 -9.48
CA THR A 322 -26.45 5.28 -9.88
C THR A 322 -26.20 4.13 -10.87
N ALA A 323 -25.41 4.36 -11.92
CA ALA A 323 -25.04 3.32 -12.89
C ALA A 323 -24.29 2.15 -12.25
N LEU A 324 -23.42 2.40 -11.26
CA LEU A 324 -22.78 1.33 -10.48
C LEU A 324 -23.79 0.56 -9.62
N CYS A 325 -24.77 1.22 -9.01
CA CYS A 325 -25.84 0.52 -8.27
C CYS A 325 -26.68 -0.36 -9.22
N GLU A 326 -27.10 0.17 -10.37
CA GLU A 326 -27.83 -0.58 -11.39
C GLU A 326 -27.05 -1.80 -11.90
N LYS A 327 -25.72 -1.66 -12.04
CA LYS A 327 -24.84 -2.73 -12.54
C LYS A 327 -24.47 -3.77 -11.49
N PHE A 328 -24.36 -3.40 -10.21
CA PHE A 328 -23.85 -4.25 -9.13
C PHE A 328 -24.88 -4.43 -8.00
N PRO A 329 -25.64 -5.54 -7.97
CA PRO A 329 -26.71 -5.77 -7.00
C PRO A 329 -26.28 -5.65 -5.53
N ALA A 330 -25.05 -6.05 -5.18
CA ALA A 330 -24.52 -5.93 -3.83
C ALA A 330 -24.42 -4.45 -3.36
N LEU A 331 -23.93 -3.55 -4.24
CA LEU A 331 -23.88 -2.12 -3.95
C LEU A 331 -25.28 -1.52 -3.82
N ASN A 332 -26.20 -1.90 -4.73
CA ASN A 332 -27.58 -1.46 -4.65
C ASN A 332 -28.27 -1.91 -3.36
N ALA A 333 -28.06 -3.15 -2.93
CA ALA A 333 -28.61 -3.67 -1.67
C ALA A 333 -28.13 -2.84 -0.47
N ILE A 334 -26.84 -2.50 -0.40
CA ILE A 334 -26.28 -1.63 0.66
C ILE A 334 -26.90 -0.22 0.62
N LYS A 335 -27.10 0.36 -0.58
CA LYS A 335 -27.76 1.65 -0.77
C LYS A 335 -29.22 1.60 -0.29
N THR A 336 -30.01 0.66 -0.80
CA THR A 336 -31.44 0.51 -0.48
C THR A 336 -31.67 0.21 1.00
N ALA A 337 -30.87 -0.65 1.63
CA ALA A 337 -30.98 -0.92 3.06
C ALA A 337 -30.73 0.34 3.90
N TYR A 338 -29.72 1.15 3.53
CA TYR A 338 -29.43 2.42 4.20
C TYR A 338 -30.54 3.46 4.03
N GLU A 339 -31.10 3.58 2.83
CA GLU A 339 -32.23 4.46 2.51
C GLU A 339 -33.49 4.04 3.29
N ASN A 340 -33.76 2.74 3.38
CA ASN A 340 -34.87 2.14 4.15
C ASN A 340 -34.67 2.23 5.68
N GLY A 341 -33.55 2.75 6.17
CA GLY A 341 -33.34 3.08 7.58
C GLY A 341 -32.24 2.30 8.28
N ASP A 342 -31.70 1.22 7.69
CA ASP A 342 -30.59 0.50 8.31
C ASP A 342 -29.29 1.32 8.25
N LYS A 343 -28.96 1.98 9.37
CA LYS A 343 -27.74 2.79 9.47
C LYS A 343 -26.48 1.96 9.70
N HIS A 344 -26.56 0.62 9.69
CA HIS A 344 -25.39 -0.28 9.68
C HIS A 344 -24.94 -0.62 8.25
N SER A 345 -25.86 -0.70 7.28
CA SER A 345 -25.56 -0.83 5.84
C SER A 345 -24.75 0.35 5.32
N LYS A 346 -23.42 0.15 5.24
CA LYS A 346 -22.44 1.17 4.88
C LYS A 346 -21.39 0.65 3.91
N VAL A 347 -21.01 1.52 2.98
CA VAL A 347 -20.08 1.21 1.90
C VAL A 347 -18.63 1.39 2.35
N LYS A 348 -17.78 0.38 2.13
CA LYS A 348 -16.31 0.50 2.21
C LYS A 348 -15.81 1.26 0.97
N VAL A 349 -14.80 2.11 1.12
CA VAL A 349 -14.21 2.85 0.00
C VAL A 349 -12.70 2.70 -0.01
N TYR A 350 -12.12 2.52 -1.19
CA TYR A 350 -10.68 2.57 -1.42
C TYR A 350 -10.32 3.71 -2.37
N MET A 351 -9.26 4.44 -2.06
CA MET A 351 -8.85 5.63 -2.79
C MET A 351 -7.35 5.62 -3.14
N CYS A 352 -7.02 5.76 -4.41
CA CYS A 352 -5.64 5.94 -4.88
C CYS A 352 -5.44 7.28 -5.58
N GLY A 353 -4.29 7.46 -6.24
CA GLY A 353 -3.92 8.73 -6.84
C GLY A 353 -3.39 9.74 -5.82
N GLY A 354 -2.51 10.61 -6.28
CA GLY A 354 -1.80 11.52 -5.38
C GLY A 354 -2.68 12.61 -4.76
N GLY A 355 -3.88 12.86 -5.28
CA GLY A 355 -4.85 13.77 -4.70
C GLY A 355 -5.46 13.18 -3.42
N PHE A 356 -6.09 12.01 -3.53
CA PHE A 356 -6.67 11.34 -2.36
C PHE A 356 -5.62 10.94 -1.33
N ARG A 357 -4.42 10.51 -1.71
CA ARG A 357 -3.33 10.31 -0.72
C ARG A 357 -2.95 11.58 0.04
N GLY A 358 -3.04 12.75 -0.58
CA GLY A 358 -2.89 14.03 0.12
C GLY A 358 -3.99 14.28 1.16
N TYR A 359 -5.24 13.93 0.83
CA TYR A 359 -6.35 13.97 1.80
C TYR A 359 -6.13 12.96 2.94
N GLY A 360 -5.76 11.71 2.63
CA GLY A 360 -5.41 10.69 3.61
C GLY A 360 -4.27 11.10 4.55
N SER A 361 -3.25 11.80 4.06
CA SER A 361 -2.17 12.36 4.90
C SER A 361 -2.68 13.41 5.90
N MET A 362 -3.62 14.27 5.48
CA MET A 362 -4.27 15.24 6.37
C MET A 362 -5.16 14.56 7.41
N LEU A 363 -5.94 13.55 7.01
CA LEU A 363 -6.79 12.78 7.93
C LEU A 363 -5.94 12.04 8.98
N MET A 364 -4.85 11.39 8.55
CA MET A 364 -3.92 10.68 9.44
C MET A 364 -3.22 11.60 10.45
N PHE A 365 -2.91 12.84 10.07
CA PHE A 365 -2.39 13.86 10.98
C PHE A 365 -3.43 14.30 12.03
N ASN A 366 -4.72 14.28 11.68
CA ASN A 366 -5.85 14.60 12.57
C ASN A 366 -6.51 13.36 13.20
N ASP A 367 -5.86 12.19 13.13
CA ASP A 367 -6.40 10.96 13.71
C ASP A 367 -6.40 11.03 15.24
N LYS A 368 -7.28 10.25 15.88
CA LYS A 368 -7.29 10.08 17.34
C LYS A 368 -6.02 9.37 17.81
N THR A 369 -5.46 8.49 16.98
CA THR A 369 -4.14 7.90 17.20
C THR A 369 -3.08 8.93 16.82
N SER A 370 -2.68 9.77 17.79
CA SER A 370 -1.68 10.83 17.60
C SER A 370 -0.56 10.75 18.65
N PRO A 371 0.73 10.83 18.24
CA PRO A 371 1.21 10.80 16.86
C PRO A 371 0.90 9.45 16.20
N TYR A 372 0.58 9.48 14.90
CA TYR A 372 0.25 8.26 14.17
C TYR A 372 1.52 7.42 13.93
N PRO A 373 1.57 6.13 14.34
CA PRO A 373 2.84 5.39 14.46
C PRO A 373 3.41 4.84 13.15
N ILE A 374 2.60 4.69 12.10
CA ILE A 374 3.05 4.11 10.82
C ILE A 374 3.26 5.24 9.80
N PRO A 375 4.50 5.49 9.31
CA PRO A 375 4.83 6.63 8.47
C PRO A 375 4.51 6.37 6.99
N SER A 376 3.27 6.00 6.69
CA SER A 376 2.76 5.84 5.32
C SER A 376 1.28 6.22 5.27
N THR A 377 0.80 6.67 4.11
CA THR A 377 -0.64 6.75 3.84
C THR A 377 -1.14 5.49 3.14
N ASN A 378 -0.25 4.60 2.66
CA ASN A 378 -0.63 3.33 2.07
C ASN A 378 -1.18 2.38 3.13
N GLY A 379 -2.43 1.92 2.97
CA GLY A 379 -3.12 1.10 3.98
C GLY A 379 -3.64 1.88 5.18
N TYR A 380 -3.51 3.21 5.23
CA TYR A 380 -4.20 4.04 6.22
C TYR A 380 -5.71 3.99 5.97
N THR A 381 -6.50 3.77 7.03
CA THR A 381 -7.97 3.69 6.96
C THR A 381 -8.60 4.73 7.86
N ALA A 382 -9.27 5.73 7.27
CA ALA A 382 -9.99 6.76 7.99
C ALA A 382 -11.45 6.33 8.26
N PRO A 383 -11.97 6.43 9.49
CA PRO A 383 -13.39 6.23 9.76
C PRO A 383 -14.25 7.23 8.97
N GLY A 384 -15.41 6.81 8.46
CA GLY A 384 -16.29 7.66 7.64
C GLY A 384 -16.74 8.97 8.32
N LYS A 385 -16.73 9.04 9.67
CA LYS A 385 -16.95 10.30 10.40
C LYS A 385 -15.80 11.30 10.26
N LEU A 386 -14.55 10.83 10.31
CA LEU A 386 -13.35 11.67 10.17
C LEU A 386 -13.18 12.11 8.72
N PHE A 387 -13.35 11.17 7.78
CA PHE A 387 -13.32 11.44 6.34
C PHE A 387 -14.30 12.53 5.90
N LYS A 388 -15.49 12.59 6.54
CA LYS A 388 -16.54 13.58 6.26
C LYS A 388 -16.33 14.97 6.89
N ASP A 389 -15.29 15.19 7.69
CA ASP A 389 -15.02 16.51 8.29
C ASP A 389 -14.14 17.40 7.39
N THR A 390 -14.62 17.63 6.16
CA THR A 390 -13.92 18.45 5.15
C THR A 390 -13.67 19.87 5.63
N LYS A 391 -14.58 20.43 6.45
CA LYS A 391 -14.44 21.76 7.06
C LYS A 391 -13.23 21.86 7.99
N THR A 392 -13.04 20.89 8.91
CA THR A 392 -11.84 20.87 9.75
C THR A 392 -10.58 20.65 8.90
N MET A 393 -10.61 19.75 7.92
CA MET A 393 -9.42 19.50 7.07
C MET A 393 -9.00 20.74 6.26
N LEU A 394 -9.95 21.52 5.72
CA LEU A 394 -9.68 22.80 5.06
C LEU A 394 -9.10 23.83 6.03
N ARG A 395 -9.64 23.91 7.26
CA ARG A 395 -9.13 24.81 8.30
C ARG A 395 -7.68 24.46 8.67
N VAL A 396 -7.39 23.20 8.94
CA VAL A 396 -6.02 22.72 9.24
C VAL A 396 -5.09 22.98 8.05
N ASN A 397 -5.54 22.80 6.80
CA ASN A 397 -4.74 23.16 5.62
C ASN A 397 -4.37 24.65 5.55
N LYS A 398 -5.15 25.55 6.16
CA LYS A 398 -4.90 26.99 6.20
C LYS A 398 -4.09 27.42 7.44
N GLU A 399 -4.37 26.82 8.59
CA GLU A 399 -3.82 27.22 9.89
C GLU A 399 -2.49 26.53 10.22
N GLU A 400 -2.32 25.26 9.83
CA GLU A 400 -1.13 24.46 10.15
C GLU A 400 0.07 24.89 9.30
N LYS A 401 1.11 25.42 9.92
CA LYS A 401 2.32 25.90 9.25
C LYS A 401 3.41 24.84 9.18
N ASP A 402 3.37 23.85 10.07
CA ASP A 402 4.36 22.79 10.12
C ASP A 402 4.17 21.76 9.01
N ARG A 403 5.23 20.96 8.80
CA ARG A 403 5.24 19.92 7.78
C ARG A 403 4.38 18.74 8.21
N ILE A 404 3.18 18.65 7.64
CA ILE A 404 2.38 17.44 7.68
C ILE A 404 3.10 16.34 6.89
N PHE A 405 3.32 15.18 7.52
CA PHE A 405 3.95 14.02 6.87
C PHE A 405 3.11 13.52 5.69
N GLY A 406 3.77 13.02 4.62
CA GLY A 406 3.10 12.59 3.37
C GLY A 406 2.58 13.73 2.47
N LEU A 407 2.36 14.94 3.02
CA LEU A 407 1.68 16.03 2.33
C LEU A 407 2.64 17.11 1.80
N SER A 408 2.93 17.07 0.48
CA SER A 408 3.82 18.05 -0.17
C SER A 408 3.19 19.44 -0.34
N LYS A 409 4.01 20.50 -0.48
CA LYS A 409 3.56 21.90 -0.73
C LYS A 409 2.55 21.99 -1.88
N ARG A 410 2.87 21.39 -3.03
CA ARG A 410 1.97 21.28 -4.20
C ARG A 410 0.61 20.65 -3.88
N ARG A 411 0.56 19.70 -2.93
CA ARG A 411 -0.71 19.08 -2.50
C ARG A 411 -1.45 19.90 -1.44
N ARG A 412 -0.76 20.72 -0.64
CA ARG A 412 -1.39 21.77 0.21
C ARG A 412 -2.06 22.85 -0.66
N GLU A 413 -1.42 23.26 -1.75
CA GLU A 413 -1.95 24.20 -2.75
C GLU A 413 -3.18 23.62 -3.46
N GLN A 414 -3.12 22.35 -3.88
CA GLN A 414 -4.24 21.65 -4.52
C GLN A 414 -5.34 21.19 -3.56
N PHE A 415 -5.17 21.38 -2.24
CA PHE A 415 -6.05 20.80 -1.23
C PHE A 415 -7.53 21.25 -1.36
N PRO A 416 -7.86 22.52 -1.67
CA PRO A 416 -9.24 22.93 -1.88
C PRO A 416 -9.93 22.17 -3.03
N ALA A 417 -9.23 22.00 -4.16
CA ALA A 417 -9.72 21.23 -5.31
C ALA A 417 -9.90 19.73 -4.97
N ILE A 418 -9.00 19.16 -4.18
CA ILE A 418 -9.15 17.77 -3.68
C ILE A 418 -10.40 17.67 -2.80
N VAL A 419 -10.60 18.61 -1.87
CA VAL A 419 -11.77 18.62 -0.99
C VAL A 419 -13.08 18.81 -1.77
N THR A 420 -13.08 19.58 -2.87
CA THR A 420 -14.25 19.70 -3.75
C THR A 420 -14.72 18.34 -4.32
N VAL A 421 -13.78 17.48 -4.75
CA VAL A 421 -14.11 16.09 -5.17
C VAL A 421 -14.68 15.29 -4.00
N ILE A 422 -14.08 15.42 -2.82
CA ILE A 422 -14.49 14.71 -1.60
C ILE A 422 -15.91 15.15 -1.16
N ASP A 423 -16.24 16.44 -1.18
CA ASP A 423 -17.58 16.94 -0.84
C ASP A 423 -18.64 16.44 -1.85
N ALA A 424 -18.33 16.42 -3.16
CA ALA A 424 -19.22 15.84 -4.17
C ALA A 424 -19.45 14.33 -3.94
N PHE A 425 -18.39 13.60 -3.57
CA PHE A 425 -18.48 12.18 -3.24
C PHE A 425 -19.29 11.92 -1.97
N ILE A 426 -19.11 12.72 -0.92
CA ILE A 426 -19.85 12.61 0.35
C ILE A 426 -21.35 12.88 0.15
N LYS A 427 -21.71 13.84 -0.70
CA LYS A 427 -23.12 14.09 -1.08
C LYS A 427 -23.72 12.88 -1.81
N THR A 428 -22.94 12.27 -2.70
CA THR A 428 -23.36 11.13 -3.53
C THR A 428 -23.49 9.84 -2.72
N VAL A 429 -22.55 9.59 -1.81
CA VAL A 429 -22.46 8.37 -1.00
C VAL A 429 -22.45 8.74 0.50
N PRO A 430 -23.62 9.03 1.10
CA PRO A 430 -23.68 9.49 2.49
C PRO A 430 -23.30 8.40 3.52
N ASN A 431 -23.45 7.12 3.15
CA ASN A 431 -23.28 5.95 4.02
C ASN A 431 -21.87 5.32 3.99
N ILE A 432 -20.82 6.12 3.82
CA ILE A 432 -19.42 5.66 3.94
C ILE A 432 -19.15 5.03 5.32
N LYS A 433 -18.64 3.79 5.35
CA LYS A 433 -18.16 3.07 6.55
C LYS A 433 -16.81 3.63 6.98
N ASP A 434 -15.82 3.42 6.13
CA ASP A 434 -14.44 3.86 6.23
C ASP A 434 -13.81 3.98 4.84
N VAL A 435 -12.69 4.71 4.76
CA VAL A 435 -11.96 4.98 3.52
C VAL A 435 -10.51 4.57 3.68
N THR A 436 -10.05 3.63 2.87
CA THR A 436 -8.67 3.13 2.87
C THR A 436 -7.88 3.73 1.71
N PHE A 437 -6.70 4.29 1.99
CA PHE A 437 -5.87 4.94 0.98
C PHE A 437 -4.80 3.98 0.45
N SER A 438 -4.58 3.97 -0.87
CA SER A 438 -3.62 3.08 -1.54
C SER A 438 -2.48 3.86 -2.24
N ALA A 439 -1.26 3.31 -2.17
CA ALA A 439 -0.11 3.74 -2.97
C ALA A 439 -0.27 3.48 -4.48
N GLY A 440 -1.24 2.64 -4.84
CA GLY A 440 -1.62 2.28 -6.20
C GLY A 440 -1.62 3.40 -7.24
N SER A 441 -1.33 3.00 -8.48
CA SER A 441 -1.43 3.80 -9.70
C SER A 441 -1.45 2.88 -10.93
N ASN A 442 -1.65 3.45 -12.12
CA ASN A 442 -1.62 2.72 -13.40
C ASN A 442 -0.41 1.79 -13.54
N ARG A 443 0.74 2.17 -12.98
CA ARG A 443 1.99 1.38 -13.01
C ARG A 443 1.85 0.05 -12.27
N GLN A 444 1.29 0.07 -11.06
CA GLN A 444 1.05 -1.15 -10.29
C GLN A 444 -0.01 -2.03 -10.95
N GLY A 445 -1.12 -1.45 -11.41
CA GLY A 445 -2.15 -2.24 -12.09
C GLY A 445 -1.71 -2.80 -13.43
N ALA A 446 -0.86 -2.10 -14.19
CA ALA A 446 -0.25 -2.65 -15.40
C ALA A 446 0.70 -3.82 -15.09
N LEU A 447 1.47 -3.77 -14.00
CA LEU A 447 2.25 -4.93 -13.53
C LEU A 447 1.35 -6.09 -13.10
N MET A 448 0.29 -5.83 -12.32
CA MET A 448 -0.69 -6.84 -11.93
C MET A 448 -1.34 -7.51 -13.15
N MET A 449 -1.70 -6.74 -14.19
CA MET A 449 -2.30 -7.29 -15.41
C MET A 449 -1.32 -8.07 -16.29
N LYS A 450 0.00 -7.95 -16.07
CA LYS A 450 1.01 -8.82 -16.68
C LYS A 450 1.13 -10.17 -15.97
N LEU A 451 0.84 -10.25 -14.66
CA LEU A 451 0.94 -11.51 -13.92
C LEU A 451 -0.08 -12.54 -14.44
N PRO A 452 0.30 -13.84 -14.52
CA PRO A 452 -0.64 -14.95 -14.62
C PRO A 452 -1.69 -14.86 -13.53
N GLU A 453 -2.93 -15.25 -13.84
CA GLU A 453 -4.08 -15.07 -12.96
C GLU A 453 -3.96 -15.84 -11.64
N ASP A 454 -3.42 -17.06 -11.68
CA ASP A 454 -3.12 -17.88 -10.50
C ASP A 454 -2.12 -17.19 -9.56
N ILE A 455 -1.08 -16.56 -10.11
CA ILE A 455 -0.10 -15.78 -9.33
C ILE A 455 -0.73 -14.47 -8.83
N ARG A 456 -1.50 -13.78 -9.66
CA ARG A 456 -2.13 -12.48 -9.37
C ARG A 456 -3.17 -12.56 -8.26
N GLU A 457 -3.95 -13.65 -8.22
CA GLU A 457 -4.95 -13.90 -7.19
C GLU A 457 -4.43 -14.73 -6.00
N SER A 458 -3.18 -15.23 -6.05
CA SER A 458 -2.52 -15.86 -4.90
C SER A 458 -2.37 -14.90 -3.72
N ASN A 459 -2.24 -15.44 -2.50
CA ASN A 459 -2.00 -14.62 -1.30
C ASN A 459 -0.53 -14.18 -1.22
N PRO A 460 -0.20 -12.89 -1.37
CA PRO A 460 1.17 -12.40 -1.35
C PRO A 460 1.82 -12.49 0.04
N LEU A 461 1.04 -12.61 1.11
CA LEU A 461 1.55 -12.79 2.46
C LEU A 461 2.22 -14.16 2.65
N ASP A 462 1.75 -15.18 1.94
CA ASP A 462 2.37 -16.52 1.95
C ASP A 462 3.70 -16.53 1.20
N VAL A 463 3.83 -15.70 0.14
CA VAL A 463 5.10 -15.49 -0.57
C VAL A 463 6.11 -14.78 0.32
N LEU A 464 5.68 -13.76 1.07
CA LEU A 464 6.52 -13.04 2.05
C LEU A 464 6.90 -13.90 3.26
N ALA A 465 6.12 -14.96 3.54
CA ALA A 465 6.49 -15.98 4.51
C ALA A 465 7.63 -16.89 4.01
N ILE A 466 7.96 -16.93 2.71
CA ILE A 466 9.12 -17.66 2.14
C ILE A 466 9.20 -19.10 2.71
N VAL A 467 8.06 -19.78 2.71
CA VAL A 467 7.90 -21.11 3.32
C VAL A 467 8.23 -22.17 2.28
N SER A 468 9.23 -23.02 2.55
CA SER A 468 9.54 -24.16 1.68
C SER A 468 8.44 -25.23 1.75
N ALA A 469 8.39 -26.12 0.75
CA ALA A 469 7.41 -27.20 0.71
C ALA A 469 7.53 -28.15 1.92
N GLU A 470 8.76 -28.34 2.42
CA GLU A 470 9.09 -29.17 3.58
C GLU A 470 8.71 -28.49 4.90
N GLN A 471 8.84 -27.16 4.98
CA GLN A 471 8.50 -26.36 6.17
C GLN A 471 6.99 -26.16 6.33
N ARG A 472 6.24 -26.09 5.23
CA ARG A 472 4.79 -25.83 5.22
C ARG A 472 3.98 -26.69 6.21
N PRO A 473 4.01 -28.04 6.17
CA PRO A 473 3.21 -28.85 7.09
C PRO A 473 3.59 -28.65 8.56
N ILE A 474 4.86 -28.31 8.85
CA ILE A 474 5.34 -28.03 10.21
C ILE A 474 4.78 -26.70 10.72
N LEU A 475 4.83 -25.64 9.89
CA LEU A 475 4.25 -24.34 10.23
C LEU A 475 2.72 -24.42 10.36
N GLU A 476 2.05 -25.19 9.52
CA GLU A 476 0.61 -25.46 9.61
C GLU A 476 0.27 -26.17 10.93
N ALA A 477 1.07 -27.15 11.38
CA ALA A 477 0.87 -27.81 12.67
C ALA A 477 1.04 -26.85 13.87
N VAL A 478 2.03 -25.96 13.84
CA VAL A 478 2.21 -24.92 14.88
C VAL A 478 1.07 -23.90 14.82
N SER A 479 0.66 -23.48 13.63
CA SER A 479 -0.49 -22.57 13.42
C SER A 479 -1.78 -23.18 13.95
N GLN A 480 -1.99 -24.49 13.80
CA GLN A 480 -3.15 -25.18 14.35
C GLN A 480 -3.14 -25.12 15.88
N ILE A 481 -2.03 -25.46 16.54
CA ILE A 481 -1.93 -25.43 18.01
C ILE A 481 -2.19 -24.03 18.60
N ILE A 482 -1.75 -22.98 17.92
CA ILE A 482 -2.05 -21.60 18.35
C ILE A 482 -3.53 -21.26 18.13
N GLN A 483 -4.16 -21.78 17.07
CA GLN A 483 -5.59 -21.62 16.83
C GLN A 483 -6.45 -22.47 17.78
N ASP A 484 -5.97 -23.63 18.23
CA ASP A 484 -6.62 -24.46 19.27
C ASP A 484 -6.62 -23.77 20.65
N ALA A 485 -5.78 -22.73 20.82
CA ALA A 485 -5.83 -21.82 21.96
C ALA A 485 -6.95 -20.77 21.83
N LEU A 486 -7.49 -20.53 20.63
CA LEU A 486 -8.63 -19.63 20.43
C LEU A 486 -9.95 -20.39 20.68
N PRO A 487 -10.89 -19.81 21.44
CA PRO A 487 -12.13 -20.49 21.81
C PRO A 487 -13.06 -20.59 20.60
N SER A 488 -13.43 -21.83 20.24
CA SER A 488 -14.26 -22.13 19.06
C SER A 488 -15.67 -21.55 19.09
N ASN A 489 -16.15 -21.12 20.27
CA ASN A 489 -17.47 -20.51 20.46
C ASN A 489 -17.48 -18.98 20.30
N VAL A 490 -16.36 -18.36 19.91
CA VAL A 490 -16.26 -16.92 19.63
C VAL A 490 -16.11 -16.69 18.13
N ASP A 491 -16.97 -15.83 17.59
CA ASP A 491 -16.78 -15.32 16.24
C ASP A 491 -15.69 -14.23 16.22
N PHE A 492 -14.63 -14.48 15.47
CA PHE A 492 -13.51 -13.56 15.26
C PHE A 492 -13.65 -12.72 13.97
N SER A 493 -14.75 -12.84 13.23
CA SER A 493 -15.01 -12.12 11.97
C SER A 493 -14.80 -10.59 12.09
N ASP A 494 -15.35 -9.99 13.15
CA ASP A 494 -15.22 -8.56 13.47
C ASP A 494 -14.06 -8.24 14.44
N THR A 495 -13.27 -9.24 14.87
CA THR A 495 -12.12 -9.07 15.78
C THR A 495 -10.81 -9.46 15.09
N PRO A 496 -10.10 -8.49 14.48
CA PRO A 496 -8.81 -8.74 13.83
C PRO A 496 -7.78 -9.38 14.77
N THR A 497 -7.14 -10.44 14.28
CA THR A 497 -5.98 -11.14 14.86
C THR A 497 -4.95 -11.38 13.75
N VAL A 498 -3.74 -11.85 14.07
CA VAL A 498 -2.78 -12.25 13.02
C VAL A 498 -3.33 -13.34 12.10
N PHE A 499 -4.22 -14.21 12.56
CA PHE A 499 -4.83 -15.25 11.72
C PHE A 499 -5.95 -14.69 10.84
N THR A 500 -6.90 -13.94 11.40
CA THR A 500 -8.00 -13.35 10.61
C THR A 500 -7.54 -12.22 9.66
N ALA A 501 -6.33 -11.70 9.85
CA ALA A 501 -5.67 -10.79 8.90
C ALA A 501 -4.81 -11.50 7.83
N GLY A 502 -4.74 -12.83 7.78
CA GLY A 502 -3.94 -13.59 6.82
C GLY A 502 -2.42 -13.59 7.09
N LEU A 503 -2.00 -13.22 8.29
CA LEU A 503 -0.60 -13.05 8.70
C LEU A 503 -0.05 -14.26 9.49
N GLY A 504 -0.83 -15.35 9.57
CA GLY A 504 -0.48 -16.54 10.34
C GLY A 504 0.88 -17.13 9.96
N ALA A 505 1.11 -17.42 8.68
CA ALA A 505 2.37 -17.98 8.20
C ALA A 505 3.59 -17.08 8.51
N LEU A 506 3.43 -15.75 8.33
CA LEU A 506 4.44 -14.74 8.67
C LEU A 506 4.76 -14.74 10.17
N PHE A 507 3.74 -14.68 11.01
CA PHE A 507 3.90 -14.68 12.47
C PHE A 507 4.55 -15.98 12.96
N VAL A 508 4.02 -17.13 12.54
CA VAL A 508 4.46 -18.46 13.02
C VAL A 508 5.91 -18.75 12.64
N ARG A 509 6.34 -18.36 11.43
CA ARG A 509 7.75 -18.45 11.03
C ARG A 509 8.66 -17.60 11.91
N ASP A 510 8.22 -16.38 12.24
CA ASP A 510 9.02 -15.40 12.96
C ASP A 510 9.13 -15.73 14.49
N ILE A 511 8.38 -16.71 15.02
CA ILE A 511 8.43 -17.20 16.43
C ILE A 511 9.85 -17.57 16.89
N TRP A 512 10.65 -18.19 16.02
CA TRP A 512 12.02 -18.64 16.32
C TRP A 512 13.11 -17.80 15.68
N GLY A 513 12.76 -16.87 14.77
CA GLY A 513 13.72 -16.20 13.88
C GLY A 513 14.79 -15.33 14.57
N ARG A 514 14.67 -15.12 15.89
CA ARG A 514 15.64 -14.39 16.73
C ARG A 514 15.96 -15.09 18.06
N ALA A 515 15.81 -16.41 18.12
CA ALA A 515 16.27 -17.18 19.27
C ALA A 515 17.77 -16.94 19.54
N GLY A 516 18.16 -16.89 20.82
CA GLY A 516 19.55 -16.59 21.24
C GLY A 516 19.88 -15.11 21.43
N TYR A 517 18.99 -14.19 21.06
CA TYR A 517 19.06 -12.77 21.46
C TYR A 517 18.23 -12.52 22.73
N ASP A 518 18.59 -11.46 23.46
CA ASP A 518 17.86 -10.97 24.63
C ASP A 518 16.38 -10.65 24.31
N HIS A 519 15.50 -10.93 25.28
CA HIS A 519 14.04 -10.80 25.15
C HIS A 519 13.58 -9.34 25.03
N ASP A 520 14.12 -8.42 25.83
CA ASP A 520 13.77 -7.00 25.76
C ASP A 520 14.17 -6.41 24.40
N THR A 521 15.38 -6.74 23.95
CA THR A 521 15.93 -6.37 22.64
C THR A 521 15.09 -6.93 21.49
N ASN A 522 14.67 -8.20 21.59
CA ASN A 522 13.78 -8.82 20.60
C ASN A 522 12.37 -8.22 20.61
N THR A 523 11.86 -7.81 21.77
CA THR A 523 10.56 -7.14 21.90
C THR A 523 10.59 -5.77 21.19
N SER A 524 11.63 -4.97 21.42
CA SER A 524 11.86 -3.69 20.71
C SER A 524 12.06 -3.89 19.20
N TYR A 525 12.84 -4.90 18.80
CA TYR A 525 13.03 -5.26 17.40
C TYR A 525 11.70 -5.63 16.72
N ALA A 526 10.90 -6.52 17.32
CA ALA A 526 9.65 -6.99 16.74
C ALA A 526 8.67 -5.84 16.47
N LEU A 527 8.57 -4.92 17.43
CA LEU A 527 7.71 -3.73 17.35
C LEU A 527 8.10 -2.81 16.18
N ASN A 528 9.40 -2.52 16.05
CA ASN A 528 9.92 -1.63 15.02
C ASN A 528 10.01 -2.32 13.65
N HIS A 529 10.34 -3.60 13.59
CA HIS A 529 10.46 -4.37 12.34
C HIS A 529 9.11 -4.48 11.62
N ALA A 530 8.01 -4.73 12.33
CA ALA A 530 6.67 -4.85 11.75
C ALA A 530 6.18 -3.57 11.04
N ILE A 531 6.61 -2.38 11.49
CA ILE A 531 6.24 -1.11 10.85
C ILE A 531 7.13 -0.72 9.65
N ILE A 532 8.37 -1.22 9.57
CA ILE A 532 9.33 -0.86 8.50
C ILE A 532 9.47 -1.94 7.40
N ARG A 533 9.20 -3.22 7.70
CA ARG A 533 9.37 -4.31 6.74
C ARG A 533 8.43 -4.16 5.55
N ASP A 534 8.90 -4.56 4.37
CA ASP A 534 8.07 -4.81 3.19
C ASP A 534 7.01 -3.69 2.94
N PRO A 535 7.39 -2.41 2.77
CA PRO A 535 6.48 -1.26 2.86
C PRO A 535 5.33 -1.26 1.83
N GLU A 536 5.58 -1.84 0.65
CA GLU A 536 4.62 -1.95 -0.46
C GLU A 536 4.02 -3.36 -0.60
N ALA A 537 4.21 -4.24 0.39
CA ALA A 537 3.62 -5.58 0.39
C ALA A 537 2.08 -5.51 0.44
N PRO A 538 1.36 -6.15 -0.50
CA PRO A 538 -0.09 -6.25 -0.41
C PRO A 538 -0.48 -7.04 0.84
N GLY A 539 -1.56 -6.62 1.51
CA GLY A 539 -2.03 -7.25 2.75
C GLY A 539 -1.37 -6.76 4.04
N LEU A 540 -0.15 -6.18 4.00
CA LEU A 540 0.47 -5.53 5.17
C LEU A 540 -0.13 -4.14 5.44
N THR A 541 -1.44 -4.12 5.68
CA THR A 541 -2.23 -2.96 6.10
C THR A 541 -1.73 -2.41 7.43
N HIS A 542 -2.13 -1.18 7.79
CA HIS A 542 -1.78 -0.60 9.09
C HIS A 542 -2.27 -1.44 10.28
N VAL A 543 -3.45 -2.06 10.16
CA VAL A 543 -3.98 -2.99 11.16
C VAL A 543 -3.13 -4.26 11.21
N GLY A 544 -2.77 -4.84 10.06
CA GLY A 544 -1.91 -6.02 10.00
C GLY A 544 -0.52 -5.80 10.58
N ARG A 545 0.11 -4.66 10.28
CA ARG A 545 1.40 -4.25 10.87
C ARG A 545 1.31 -4.09 12.37
N ALA A 546 0.26 -3.45 12.88
CA ALA A 546 0.04 -3.32 14.31
C ALA A 546 -0.22 -4.68 14.97
N LEU A 547 -0.99 -5.58 14.35
CA LEU A 547 -1.21 -6.94 14.84
C LEU A 547 0.09 -7.74 14.93
N LEU A 548 0.90 -7.76 13.88
CA LEU A 548 2.23 -8.40 13.90
C LEU A 548 3.12 -7.78 14.99
N ALA A 549 3.17 -6.44 15.08
CA ALA A 549 3.99 -5.75 16.07
C ALA A 549 3.61 -6.13 17.51
N LEU A 550 2.31 -6.12 17.85
CA LEU A 550 1.81 -6.45 19.19
C LEU A 550 1.98 -7.94 19.51
N THR A 551 1.66 -8.82 18.56
CA THR A 551 1.72 -10.27 18.75
C THR A 551 3.16 -10.77 18.85
N SER A 552 4.04 -10.34 17.94
CA SER A 552 5.47 -10.69 18.00
C SER A 552 6.19 -10.03 19.18
N SER A 553 5.78 -8.84 19.62
CA SER A 553 6.27 -8.22 20.87
C SER A 553 5.89 -9.07 22.09
N ALA A 554 4.63 -9.48 22.22
CA ALA A 554 4.17 -10.30 23.33
C ALA A 554 4.82 -11.70 23.34
N ARG A 555 5.14 -12.27 22.17
CA ARG A 555 5.93 -13.50 22.02
C ARG A 555 7.32 -13.40 22.66
N TRP A 556 7.92 -12.21 22.77
CA TRP A 556 9.20 -12.03 23.47
C TRP A 556 9.04 -11.55 24.93
N GLY A 557 7.84 -11.66 25.51
CA GLY A 557 7.52 -11.27 26.90
C GLY A 557 6.93 -9.86 27.05
N GLY A 558 7.00 -9.03 26.00
CA GLY A 558 6.34 -7.73 25.92
C GLY A 558 6.93 -6.63 26.81
N ASN A 559 8.19 -6.76 27.24
CA ASN A 559 8.86 -5.73 28.04
C ASN A 559 9.46 -4.65 27.13
N LEU A 560 9.21 -3.37 27.45
CA LEU A 560 9.47 -2.25 26.55
C LEU A 560 10.07 -1.03 27.25
N GLY A 561 11.08 -0.44 26.61
CA GLY A 561 11.60 0.88 26.99
C GLY A 561 10.57 2.00 26.78
N SER A 562 10.78 3.14 27.45
CA SER A 562 9.82 4.25 27.49
C SER A 562 9.50 4.91 26.14
N LEU A 563 10.35 4.74 25.12
CA LEU A 563 10.09 5.17 23.75
C LEU A 563 9.20 4.16 23.03
N ASP A 564 9.58 2.88 23.01
CA ASP A 564 8.81 1.81 22.37
C ASP A 564 7.43 1.62 23.02
N ALA A 565 7.29 1.86 24.32
CA ALA A 565 5.98 1.86 25.00
C ALA A 565 4.99 2.89 24.39
N LYS A 566 5.48 4.01 23.83
CA LYS A 566 4.64 4.99 23.11
C LYS A 566 4.25 4.45 21.73
N LEU A 567 5.19 3.83 21.01
CA LEU A 567 4.93 3.17 19.73
C LEU A 567 3.89 2.05 19.89
N PHE A 568 4.08 1.17 20.87
CA PHE A 568 3.16 0.10 21.25
C PHE A 568 1.77 0.64 21.54
N LYS A 569 1.63 1.69 22.36
CA LYS A 569 0.33 2.32 22.62
C LYS A 569 -0.33 2.88 21.35
N GLY A 570 0.45 3.48 20.44
CA GLY A 570 -0.04 3.94 19.14
C GLY A 570 -0.58 2.78 18.29
N LEU A 571 0.16 1.67 18.24
CA LEU A 571 -0.22 0.46 17.48
C LEU A 571 -1.44 -0.23 18.11
N SER A 572 -1.51 -0.38 19.44
CA SER A 572 -2.72 -0.83 20.15
C SER A 572 -3.93 0.04 19.81
N SER A 573 -3.76 1.36 19.70
CA SER A 573 -4.86 2.27 19.33
C SER A 573 -5.34 2.06 17.89
N ILE A 574 -4.48 1.70 16.93
CA ILE A 574 -4.90 1.38 15.55
C ILE A 574 -5.81 0.16 15.55
N VAL A 575 -5.44 -0.90 16.28
CA VAL A 575 -6.22 -2.15 16.29
C VAL A 575 -7.50 -1.98 17.14
N GLU A 576 -7.44 -1.26 18.26
CA GLU A 576 -8.60 -0.95 19.10
C GLU A 576 -9.70 -0.19 18.34
N ASN A 577 -9.33 0.65 17.37
CA ASN A 577 -10.29 1.35 16.50
C ASN A 577 -11.10 0.41 15.59
N LYS A 578 -10.70 -0.87 15.44
CA LYS A 578 -11.47 -1.91 14.73
C LYS A 578 -12.25 -2.80 15.70
N SER A 579 -11.59 -3.38 16.70
CA SER A 579 -12.24 -4.10 17.79
C SER A 579 -11.54 -3.83 19.12
N LYS A 580 -12.35 -3.56 20.15
CA LYS A 580 -11.88 -3.21 21.50
C LYS A 580 -10.93 -4.26 22.08
N ASP A 581 -11.19 -5.53 21.82
CA ASP A 581 -10.49 -6.64 22.46
C ASP A 581 -9.32 -7.19 21.61
N SER A 582 -9.19 -6.80 20.33
CA SER A 582 -8.10 -7.23 19.45
C SER A 582 -6.68 -6.97 19.98
N PRO A 583 -6.35 -5.84 20.65
CA PRO A 583 -5.03 -5.68 21.28
C PRO A 583 -4.75 -6.71 22.37
N ALA A 584 -5.78 -7.19 23.09
CA ALA A 584 -5.63 -8.25 24.08
C ALA A 584 -5.49 -9.63 23.41
N TRP A 585 -6.21 -9.89 22.32
CA TRP A 585 -6.04 -11.10 21.52
C TRP A 585 -4.66 -11.20 20.85
N ALA A 586 -4.12 -10.09 20.34
CA ALA A 586 -2.74 -10.03 19.84
C ALA A 586 -1.72 -10.38 20.94
N GLY A 587 -1.86 -9.78 22.12
CA GLY A 587 -1.03 -10.12 23.28
C GLY A 587 -1.17 -11.59 23.72
N TYR A 588 -2.39 -12.15 23.64
CA TYR A 588 -2.68 -13.53 24.02
C TYR A 588 -2.05 -14.53 23.06
N ILE A 589 -2.21 -14.33 21.75
CA ILE A 589 -1.61 -15.17 20.72
C ILE A 589 -0.08 -15.14 20.82
N GLY A 590 0.50 -13.96 21.10
CA GLY A 590 1.94 -13.83 21.37
C GLY A 590 2.38 -14.63 22.60
N ALA A 591 1.66 -14.51 23.72
CA ALA A 591 1.94 -15.26 24.95
C ALA A 591 1.83 -16.79 24.77
N VAL A 592 0.84 -17.27 24.01
CA VAL A 592 0.73 -18.70 23.64
C VAL A 592 1.94 -19.14 22.80
N ALA A 593 2.39 -18.31 21.85
CA ALA A 593 3.59 -18.60 21.07
C ALA A 593 4.88 -18.56 21.90
N ASP A 594 4.93 -17.79 22.99
CA ASP A 594 6.06 -17.81 23.94
C ASP A 594 6.11 -19.14 24.72
N VAL A 595 4.96 -19.65 25.17
CA VAL A 595 4.88 -21.01 25.77
C VAL A 595 5.33 -22.08 24.79
N ILE A 596 4.87 -22.03 23.53
CA ILE A 596 5.31 -22.96 22.47
C ILE A 596 6.83 -22.91 22.30
N ALA A 597 7.43 -21.72 22.27
CA ALA A 597 8.87 -21.57 22.09
C ALA A 597 9.70 -21.94 23.34
N ASN A 598 9.12 -21.92 24.53
CA ASN A 598 9.77 -22.48 25.73
C ASN A 598 9.81 -24.01 25.67
N VAL A 599 8.71 -24.65 25.23
CA VAL A 599 8.62 -26.12 25.07
C VAL A 599 9.41 -26.63 23.86
N LEU A 600 9.46 -25.83 22.79
CA LEU A 600 10.22 -26.08 21.56
C LEU A 600 11.23 -24.92 21.36
N PRO A 601 12.41 -24.96 22.00
CA PRO A 601 13.39 -23.85 21.96
C PRO A 601 14.02 -23.59 20.58
N ALA A 602 13.89 -24.54 19.65
CA ALA A 602 14.35 -24.44 18.27
C ALA A 602 13.22 -24.76 17.29
N PHE A 603 13.36 -24.33 16.03
CA PHE A 603 12.39 -24.61 14.99
C PHE A 603 12.20 -26.14 14.83
N PRO A 604 10.96 -26.65 14.93
CA PRO A 604 10.68 -28.09 14.88
C PRO A 604 11.03 -28.69 13.51
N GLN A 605 11.48 -29.95 13.52
CA GLN A 605 11.95 -30.68 12.34
C GLN A 605 10.87 -31.58 11.71
N SER A 606 9.74 -31.80 12.41
CA SER A 606 8.62 -32.59 11.90
C SER A 606 7.30 -32.22 12.58
N VAL A 607 6.19 -32.52 11.91
CA VAL A 607 4.83 -32.38 12.47
C VAL A 607 4.65 -33.20 13.75
N ASP A 608 5.23 -34.40 13.76
CA ASP A 608 5.20 -35.31 14.90
C ASP A 608 5.88 -34.71 16.14
N GLN A 609 7.02 -34.04 15.96
CA GLN A 609 7.71 -33.35 17.06
C GLN A 609 6.81 -32.27 17.67
N VAL A 610 6.10 -31.50 16.84
CA VAL A 610 5.18 -30.45 17.28
C VAL A 610 4.01 -31.05 18.09
N LYS A 611 3.29 -32.01 17.50
CA LYS A 611 2.12 -32.65 18.10
C LYS A 611 2.43 -33.46 19.36
N LYS A 612 3.64 -34.02 19.47
CA LYS A 612 4.11 -34.74 20.67
C LYS A 612 4.64 -33.82 21.75
N ALA A 613 5.06 -32.59 21.44
CA ALA A 613 5.65 -31.70 22.44
C ALA A 613 4.58 -30.94 23.24
N ILE A 614 3.52 -30.47 22.57
CA ILE A 614 2.50 -29.61 23.18
C ILE A 614 1.11 -29.86 22.59
N SER A 615 0.09 -29.80 23.45
CA SER A 615 -1.33 -29.77 23.09
C SER A 615 -2.01 -28.61 23.82
N ILE A 616 -2.97 -27.95 23.17
CA ILE A 616 -3.69 -26.81 23.73
C ILE A 616 -5.18 -26.98 23.49
N THR A 617 -5.99 -26.59 24.48
CA THR A 617 -7.45 -26.48 24.37
C THR A 617 -7.92 -25.24 25.14
N SER A 618 -8.92 -24.52 24.63
CA SER A 618 -9.53 -23.42 25.37
C SER A 618 -11.05 -23.43 25.29
N ASN A 619 -11.68 -22.87 26.32
CA ASN A 619 -13.12 -22.65 26.36
C ASN A 619 -13.44 -21.40 27.18
N PHE A 620 -14.54 -20.72 26.84
CA PHE A 620 -15.10 -19.72 27.74
C PHE A 620 -15.91 -20.35 28.86
N LYS A 621 -15.87 -19.73 30.04
CA LYS A 621 -16.83 -19.92 31.12
C LYS A 621 -17.44 -18.57 31.45
N GLU A 622 -18.77 -18.49 31.39
CA GLU A 622 -19.51 -17.34 31.91
C GLU A 622 -19.19 -17.13 33.40
N ALA A 623 -19.06 -15.87 33.81
CA ALA A 623 -18.87 -15.52 35.20
C ALA A 623 -19.49 -14.16 35.52
N VAL A 624 -19.88 -13.97 36.80
CA VAL A 624 -20.70 -12.86 37.29
C VAL A 624 -20.11 -11.46 37.04
N ASP A 625 -18.80 -11.34 36.81
CA ASP A 625 -18.09 -10.06 36.58
C ASP A 625 -17.55 -9.92 35.15
N LYS A 626 -16.86 -10.95 34.64
CA LYS A 626 -16.29 -11.01 33.28
C LYS A 626 -16.10 -12.45 32.83
N ASP A 627 -16.37 -12.70 31.56
CA ASP A 627 -16.12 -13.99 30.93
C ASP A 627 -14.67 -14.44 31.11
N LYS A 628 -14.51 -15.71 31.48
CA LYS A 628 -13.23 -16.31 31.82
C LYS A 628 -12.83 -17.27 30.70
N LEU A 629 -11.82 -16.88 29.92
CA LEU A 629 -11.15 -17.79 28.99
C LEU A 629 -10.30 -18.76 29.79
N VAL A 630 -10.68 -20.03 29.81
CA VAL A 630 -9.92 -21.11 30.44
C VAL A 630 -9.06 -21.78 29.38
N LEU A 631 -7.75 -21.80 29.61
CA LEU A 631 -6.75 -22.40 28.73
C LEU A 631 -6.11 -23.60 29.42
N THR A 632 -6.17 -24.77 28.80
CA THR A 632 -5.48 -25.98 29.28
C THR A 632 -4.40 -26.37 28.29
N ILE A 633 -3.16 -26.45 28.76
CA ILE A 633 -2.00 -26.83 27.98
C ILE A 633 -1.46 -28.16 28.52
N GLY A 634 -1.26 -29.12 27.64
CA GLY A 634 -0.51 -30.35 27.89
C GLY A 634 0.90 -30.22 27.31
N VAL A 635 1.92 -30.50 28.10
CA VAL A 635 3.33 -30.41 27.70
C VAL A 635 4.01 -31.75 28.00
N THR A 636 4.61 -32.40 27.00
CA THR A 636 5.23 -33.71 27.22
C THR A 636 6.54 -33.61 27.97
N SER A 637 6.67 -34.38 29.05
CA SER A 637 7.85 -34.43 29.91
C SER A 637 9.06 -35.01 29.17
N ASN A 638 9.99 -34.14 28.80
CA ASN A 638 11.24 -34.48 28.11
C ASN A 638 12.39 -33.54 28.55
N ASP A 639 13.60 -33.76 28.03
CA ASP A 639 14.78 -32.98 28.41
C ASP A 639 14.68 -31.47 28.13
N HIS A 640 13.88 -31.04 27.14
CA HIS A 640 13.66 -29.61 26.87
C HIS A 640 12.74 -28.95 27.93
N THR A 641 11.87 -29.75 28.55
CA THR A 641 10.92 -29.27 29.58
C THR A 641 11.49 -29.30 31.00
N LYS A 642 12.62 -29.97 31.20
CA LYS A 642 13.33 -29.97 32.49
C LYS A 642 13.85 -28.57 32.80
N GLY A 643 13.38 -28.01 33.92
CA GLY A 643 13.79 -26.68 34.38
C GLY A 643 12.96 -25.52 33.85
N ILE A 644 11.94 -25.76 33.01
CA ILE A 644 10.94 -24.73 32.68
C ILE A 644 10.09 -24.45 33.93
N ASN A 645 10.01 -23.19 34.34
CA ASN A 645 9.07 -22.78 35.39
C ASN A 645 7.65 -22.64 34.80
N LEU A 646 6.81 -23.65 35.02
CA LEU A 646 5.45 -23.66 34.49
C LEU A 646 4.55 -22.59 35.13
N ASP A 647 4.83 -22.19 36.37
CA ASP A 647 4.05 -21.15 37.07
C ASP A 647 4.33 -19.76 36.46
N GLU A 648 5.58 -19.46 36.09
CA GLU A 648 5.92 -18.23 35.34
C GLU A 648 5.20 -18.16 33.99
N LEU A 649 5.08 -19.29 33.27
CA LEU A 649 4.33 -19.36 32.02
C LEU A 649 2.82 -19.17 32.22
N VAL A 650 2.25 -19.65 33.33
CA VAL A 650 0.86 -19.37 33.72
C VAL A 650 0.69 -17.89 34.05
N GLU A 651 1.56 -17.29 34.86
CA GLU A 651 1.51 -15.85 35.19
C GLU A 651 1.61 -14.97 33.94
N LEU A 652 2.44 -15.35 32.97
CA LEU A 652 2.58 -14.66 31.69
C LEU A 652 1.25 -14.68 30.90
N LEU A 653 0.59 -15.83 30.79
CA LEU A 653 -0.71 -15.99 30.13
C LEU A 653 -1.84 -15.22 30.84
N GLU A 654 -1.93 -15.30 32.17
CA GLU A 654 -2.93 -14.56 32.96
C GLU A 654 -2.64 -13.05 32.99
N GLY A 655 -1.38 -12.65 32.80
CA GLY A 655 -0.92 -11.27 32.75
C GLY A 655 -1.25 -10.49 31.47
N VAL A 656 -1.55 -11.18 30.36
CA VAL A 656 -1.80 -10.58 29.02
C VAL A 656 -2.78 -9.41 29.06
N ALA A 657 -3.91 -9.58 29.75
CA ALA A 657 -4.98 -8.58 29.81
C ALA A 657 -4.56 -7.25 30.48
N LYS A 658 -3.43 -7.24 31.21
CA LYS A 658 -2.82 -6.06 31.83
C LYS A 658 -1.79 -5.37 30.92
N LYS A 659 -1.22 -6.10 29.94
CA LYS A 659 -0.12 -5.67 29.05
C LYS A 659 -0.56 -5.18 27.66
N SER A 660 -1.85 -5.28 27.29
CA SER A 660 -2.34 -5.03 25.92
C SER A 660 -2.21 -3.59 25.38
N GLY A 661 -1.90 -2.60 26.23
CA GLY A 661 -1.70 -1.19 25.84
C GLY A 661 -2.96 -0.41 25.44
N GLY A 662 -4.10 -1.10 25.29
CA GLY A 662 -5.42 -0.52 25.02
C GLY A 662 -6.34 -0.49 26.24
N LYS A 663 -7.64 -0.39 25.98
CA LYS A 663 -8.72 -0.53 26.97
C LYS A 663 -8.69 -1.92 27.61
N LYS A 664 -9.25 -2.00 28.83
CA LYS A 664 -9.43 -3.28 29.54
C LYS A 664 -10.31 -4.22 28.69
N PRO A 665 -9.86 -5.45 28.39
CA PRO A 665 -10.63 -6.38 27.56
C PRO A 665 -11.95 -6.79 28.21
N SER A 666 -12.87 -7.33 27.42
CA SER A 666 -14.11 -7.98 27.89
C SER A 666 -13.82 -9.18 28.80
N PHE A 667 -12.82 -9.98 28.46
CA PHE A 667 -12.49 -11.23 29.15
C PHE A 667 -11.32 -11.14 30.15
N LYS A 668 -11.15 -12.20 30.94
CA LYS A 668 -9.94 -12.54 31.71
C LYS A 668 -9.41 -13.90 31.25
N VAL A 669 -8.09 -14.07 31.19
CA VAL A 669 -7.45 -15.37 30.90
C VAL A 669 -7.20 -16.11 32.20
N SER A 670 -7.30 -17.44 32.18
CA SER A 670 -6.78 -18.29 33.24
C SER A 670 -6.23 -19.58 32.66
N ALA A 671 -5.00 -19.93 33.05
CA ALA A 671 -4.23 -20.97 32.40
C ALA A 671 -3.92 -22.12 33.36
N LYS A 672 -3.87 -23.34 32.82
CA LYS A 672 -3.35 -24.52 33.52
C LYS A 672 -2.42 -25.28 32.58
N ILE A 673 -1.15 -25.40 32.95
CA ILE A 673 -0.17 -26.20 32.23
C ILE A 673 0.04 -27.50 33.00
N ASN A 674 0.00 -28.64 32.31
CA ASN A 674 0.15 -29.97 32.90
C ASN A 674 1.26 -30.71 32.16
N LEU A 675 2.16 -31.37 32.90
CA LEU A 675 3.09 -32.32 32.29
C LEU A 675 2.34 -33.60 31.92
N GLN A 676 2.55 -34.05 30.69
CA GLN A 676 2.06 -35.31 30.15
C GLN A 676 3.23 -36.30 30.06
N SER A 677 2.98 -37.55 30.40
CA SER A 677 3.93 -38.67 30.36
C SER A 677 4.03 -39.29 28.97
#